data_AF-A0A3L7RRT9-F1
#
_entry.id   AF-A0A3L7RRT9-F1
#
_cell.length_a   1.000
_cell.length_b   1.000
_cell.length_c   1.000
_cell.angle_alpha   90.00
_cell.angle_beta   90.00
_cell.angle_gamma   90.00
#
_symmetry.space_group_name_H-M   'P 1'
#
loop_
_entity.id
_entity.type
_entity.pdbx_description
1 polymer ?
#
loop_
_entity_poly.entity_id
_entity_poly.type
_entity_poly.pdbx_seq_one_letter_code
_entity_poly.pdbx_strand_id
1 'polypeptide(L)'
;MISKSPKKTLLPCRSPRSAPWLLAIGVLLAFDPDVTRRVEAQDRASSTSYAQQGFTQIQKIQDVLSAWSPERHLYVKGNVGASASQLGELEAWLAQNGPHWTVVLVDNADGEYFVAADGRPLFGIDAVEVALGMGLSNQTKFGELVHPLTHETDGAIFVLMLKNRKFSYFGSEAQDRRGLGESHWFGELDQPAVRAMRSGGRVLDAVRDTVKSINQRLERIVQAETETARNAELEQQRDFQTATEAALHLREVYDQVQEDAKAFRESNTAATGQLANPPLPEWKARLDELASQTKLETASNTLPQLRLLATELDQYLNGYAAVRGYPEHRKELEGQVAELVRAPNSVASGVVTKARKELEFADVKFRNGDLDLIEQMRGFEPMLREADQLIDAEKKRIEEQTKFRRMVRQVIATISSLFGLLLAGILWFFHRKRKPAMDQAVENLKQREESVAKETEGLDQLFTQSGDLLGSRERIKERGYTGKTKSLGEGTLGDIDDLFIMSKEARRVIGQAKELVYPPGVWEKIINNFSAGPYEESIRQLSGKPLKFNKSTGIPTIAMEILRERALETGEEPPKEVPDEVVMTFDEIFQAIQGKRKRASETLKVIDYSLTGVNDELDRCQSELQKMVNQERRLSELAQDNFFPVPSYFEALIPSIQKDLAE
;
A
#
# COMPACT_ATOMS: atom_id res chain seq x y z
N MET A 1 -28.68 9.50 -52.80
CA MET A 1 -29.74 9.83 -51.83
C MET A 1 -29.48 11.20 -51.25
N ILE A 2 -30.56 11.92 -50.99
CA ILE A 2 -30.67 13.35 -50.68
C ILE A 2 -30.20 13.65 -49.25
N SER A 3 -29.47 14.74 -49.02
CA SER A 3 -29.86 15.83 -48.10
C SER A 3 -28.78 16.91 -47.99
N LYS A 4 -29.24 18.17 -48.07
CA LYS A 4 -28.51 19.43 -48.08
C LYS A 4 -28.68 20.13 -46.74
N SER A 5 -27.57 20.68 -46.17
CA SER A 5 -27.44 22.00 -45.48
C SER A 5 -28.40 22.34 -44.30
N PRO A 6 -28.25 23.47 -43.54
CA PRO A 6 -27.23 24.53 -43.63
C PRO A 6 -26.67 25.08 -42.29
N LYS A 7 -25.59 25.86 -42.45
CA LYS A 7 -25.04 26.86 -41.51
C LYS A 7 -26.06 27.94 -41.14
N LYS A 8 -25.98 28.48 -39.92
CA LYS A 8 -26.54 29.78 -39.54
C LYS A 8 -25.53 30.62 -38.76
N THR A 9 -25.30 31.81 -39.30
CA THR A 9 -24.59 32.97 -38.77
C THR A 9 -25.59 33.83 -37.98
N LEU A 10 -25.21 34.40 -36.82
CA LEU A 10 -25.94 35.54 -36.23
C LEU A 10 -24.94 36.55 -35.62
N LEU A 11 -25.12 37.80 -36.06
CA LEU A 11 -24.49 39.05 -35.65
C LEU A 11 -25.38 39.78 -34.59
N PRO A 12 -24.93 40.91 -34.00
CA PRO A 12 -25.33 41.34 -32.66
C PRO A 12 -26.52 42.31 -32.63
N CYS A 13 -27.21 42.38 -31.48
CA CYS A 13 -28.30 43.33 -31.22
C CYS A 13 -27.84 44.56 -30.44
N ARG A 14 -28.31 45.71 -30.96
CA ARG A 14 -28.21 47.08 -30.44
C ARG A 14 -29.07 47.32 -29.19
N SER A 15 -28.69 48.38 -28.48
CA SER A 15 -29.46 49.12 -27.47
C SER A 15 -30.80 49.67 -28.01
N PRO A 16 -31.69 50.11 -27.09
CA PRO A 16 -32.00 51.55 -27.10
C PRO A 16 -32.24 52.19 -25.72
N ARG A 17 -32.01 53.52 -25.71
CA ARG A 17 -32.42 54.50 -24.70
C ARG A 17 -33.95 54.59 -24.56
N SER A 18 -34.45 54.87 -23.35
CA SER A 18 -35.49 55.89 -23.12
C SER A 18 -35.69 56.16 -21.63
N ALA A 19 -35.74 57.45 -21.28
CA ALA A 19 -36.27 57.98 -20.03
C ALA A 19 -37.80 58.10 -20.12
N PRO A 20 -38.50 58.24 -18.97
CA PRO A 20 -39.38 59.39 -18.86
C PRO A 20 -39.37 60.07 -17.49
N TRP A 21 -39.77 61.34 -17.53
CA TRP A 21 -40.08 62.25 -16.42
C TRP A 21 -41.35 61.82 -15.67
N LEU A 22 -41.46 62.12 -14.36
CA LEU A 22 -42.46 63.07 -13.80
C LEU A 22 -42.60 63.03 -12.26
N LEU A 23 -42.76 64.24 -11.72
CA LEU A 23 -43.57 64.70 -10.58
C LEU A 23 -43.08 64.53 -9.14
N ALA A 24 -42.67 65.69 -8.62
CA ALA A 24 -42.58 66.06 -7.22
C ALA A 24 -43.96 66.22 -6.57
N ILE A 25 -44.07 65.78 -5.31
CA ILE A 25 -45.01 66.32 -4.32
C ILE A 25 -44.18 66.66 -3.09
N GLY A 26 -44.10 67.96 -2.79
CA GLY A 26 -43.42 68.48 -1.61
C GLY A 26 -44.35 68.49 -0.40
N VAL A 27 -43.87 67.95 0.72
CA VAL A 27 -44.40 68.24 2.05
C VAL A 27 -43.25 68.85 2.86
N LEU A 28 -43.36 70.15 3.11
CA LEU A 28 -42.45 70.94 3.95
C LEU A 28 -42.83 70.71 5.42
N LEU A 29 -42.00 69.97 6.15
CA LEU A 29 -41.93 70.05 7.62
C LEU A 29 -40.60 70.72 7.95
N ALA A 30 -40.67 71.90 8.55
CA ALA A 30 -39.51 72.65 9.01
C ALA A 30 -38.87 71.92 10.21
N PHE A 31 -37.71 71.32 10.00
CA PHE A 31 -36.85 70.79 11.05
C PHE A 31 -35.79 71.84 11.41
N ASP A 32 -35.66 72.08 12.71
CA ASP A 32 -34.72 73.01 13.32
C ASP A 32 -33.27 72.47 13.19
N PRO A 33 -32.40 73.11 12.38
CA PRO A 33 -31.06 72.60 12.05
C PRO A 33 -30.06 72.66 13.22
N ASP A 34 -30.40 73.27 14.36
CA ASP A 34 -29.52 73.36 15.52
C ASP A 34 -29.58 72.12 16.44
N VAL A 35 -30.64 71.31 16.35
CA VAL A 35 -30.75 70.06 17.14
C VAL A 35 -29.88 68.96 16.55
N THR A 36 -29.80 68.84 15.21
CA THR A 36 -28.99 67.82 14.53
C THR A 36 -27.49 68.08 14.69
N ARG A 37 -27.04 69.34 14.70
CA ARG A 37 -25.62 69.68 14.90
C ARG A 37 -25.11 69.41 16.31
N ARG A 38 -25.95 69.51 17.34
CA ARG A 38 -25.55 69.20 18.72
C ARG A 38 -25.44 67.70 18.97
N VAL A 39 -26.27 66.89 18.33
CA VAL A 39 -26.19 65.42 18.41
C VAL A 39 -24.96 64.90 17.66
N GLU A 40 -24.68 65.41 16.45
CA GLU A 40 -23.49 65.01 15.68
C GLU A 40 -22.14 65.44 16.32
N ALA A 41 -22.10 66.57 17.01
CA ALA A 41 -20.89 67.04 17.69
C ALA A 41 -20.57 66.24 18.96
N GLN A 42 -21.59 65.73 19.66
CA GLN A 42 -21.44 64.94 20.88
C GLN A 42 -21.09 63.47 20.58
N ASP A 43 -21.58 62.93 19.44
CA ASP A 43 -21.16 61.61 18.93
C ASP A 43 -19.73 61.62 18.38
N ARG A 44 -19.28 62.72 17.75
CA ARG A 44 -17.88 62.84 17.26
C ARG A 44 -16.86 63.05 18.37
N ALA A 45 -17.21 63.74 19.45
CA ALA A 45 -16.30 63.94 20.60
C ALA A 45 -16.13 62.66 21.44
N SER A 46 -17.15 61.79 21.45
CA SER A 46 -17.07 60.50 22.12
C SER A 46 -16.25 59.50 21.32
N SER A 47 -16.36 59.46 19.98
CA SER A 47 -15.63 58.51 19.14
C SER A 47 -14.11 58.79 19.03
N THR A 48 -13.67 60.03 19.20
CA THR A 48 -12.23 60.38 19.14
C THR A 48 -11.45 59.98 20.41
N SER A 49 -12.12 59.85 21.56
CA SER A 49 -11.50 59.43 22.83
C SER A 49 -11.18 57.92 22.87
N TYR A 50 -11.89 57.08 22.11
CA TYR A 50 -11.70 55.63 22.14
C TYR A 50 -10.66 55.12 21.13
N ALA A 51 -10.23 55.96 20.19
CA ALA A 51 -9.20 55.57 19.22
C ALA A 51 -7.83 55.27 19.85
N GLN A 52 -7.56 55.76 21.08
CA GLN A 52 -6.28 55.56 21.77
C GLN A 52 -6.17 54.22 22.54
N GLN A 53 -7.25 53.46 22.70
CA GLN A 53 -7.27 52.28 23.59
C GLN A 53 -7.05 50.94 22.86
N GLY A 54 -6.77 50.95 21.56
CA GLY A 54 -6.56 49.74 20.75
C GLY A 54 -7.87 49.08 20.30
N PHE A 55 -8.86 48.90 21.18
CA PHE A 55 -10.15 48.26 20.85
C PHE A 55 -11.29 49.26 20.61
N THR A 56 -12.42 48.80 20.05
CA THR A 56 -13.63 49.63 19.87
C THR A 56 -14.68 49.33 20.94
N GLN A 57 -15.05 50.34 21.74
CA GLN A 57 -16.24 50.24 22.58
C GLN A 57 -17.50 50.53 21.73
N ILE A 58 -18.50 49.67 21.80
CA ILE A 58 -19.78 49.79 21.07
C ILE A 58 -20.97 49.87 22.05
N GLN A 59 -22.08 50.46 21.61
CA GLN A 59 -23.32 50.51 22.40
C GLN A 59 -24.34 49.47 21.91
N LYS A 60 -24.40 49.25 20.60
CA LYS A 60 -25.25 48.26 19.92
C LYS A 60 -24.42 47.40 19.00
N ILE A 61 -24.89 46.19 18.69
CA ILE A 61 -24.15 45.30 17.78
C ILE A 61 -24.02 45.87 16.36
N GLN A 62 -25.01 46.66 15.92
CA GLN A 62 -24.98 47.35 14.63
C GLN A 62 -23.82 48.35 14.50
N ASP A 63 -23.33 48.87 15.62
CA ASP A 63 -22.20 49.80 15.62
C ASP A 63 -20.90 49.09 15.18
N VAL A 64 -20.83 47.76 15.28
CA VAL A 64 -19.71 46.99 14.70
C VAL A 64 -19.68 47.18 13.19
N LEU A 65 -20.82 47.10 12.51
CA LEU A 65 -20.89 47.18 11.04
C LEU A 65 -20.41 48.53 10.51
N SER A 66 -20.69 49.61 11.23
CA SER A 66 -20.26 50.97 10.85
C SER A 66 -18.84 51.30 11.30
N ALA A 67 -18.36 50.70 12.39
CA ALA A 67 -17.02 50.92 12.93
C ALA A 67 -15.98 49.90 12.43
N TRP A 68 -16.38 48.88 11.68
CA TRP A 68 -15.50 47.81 11.25
C TRP A 68 -14.42 48.30 10.28
N SER A 69 -13.18 47.85 10.52
CA SER A 69 -12.06 48.01 9.59
C SER A 69 -11.14 46.77 9.67
N PRO A 70 -10.38 46.47 8.60
CA PRO A 70 -9.50 45.29 8.58
C PRO A 70 -8.34 45.38 9.60
N GLU A 71 -8.01 46.57 10.11
CA GLU A 71 -6.98 46.79 11.11
C GLU A 71 -7.48 46.64 12.56
N ARG A 72 -8.79 46.42 12.74
CA ARG A 72 -9.47 46.51 14.03
C ARG A 72 -10.22 45.22 14.33
N HIS A 73 -9.75 44.49 15.34
CA HIS A 73 -10.11 43.09 15.55
C HIS A 73 -11.04 42.91 16.76
N LEU A 74 -11.05 43.82 17.73
CA LEU A 74 -11.79 43.68 18.99
C LEU A 74 -12.86 44.75 19.19
N TYR A 75 -14.10 44.30 19.40
CA TYR A 75 -15.26 45.14 19.69
C TYR A 75 -15.88 44.71 21.02
N VAL A 76 -16.18 45.68 21.89
CA VAL A 76 -16.62 45.41 23.26
C VAL A 76 -17.90 46.16 23.58
N LYS A 77 -18.94 45.43 24.01
CA LYS A 77 -20.20 45.98 24.51
C LYS A 77 -20.38 45.70 26.00
N GLY A 78 -20.50 46.75 26.80
CA GLY A 78 -20.75 46.66 28.25
C GLY A 78 -19.50 46.29 29.06
N ASN A 79 -19.69 45.80 30.28
CA ASN A 79 -18.61 45.38 31.17
C ASN A 79 -18.34 43.88 31.02
N VAL A 80 -17.24 43.54 30.35
CA VAL A 80 -16.85 42.14 30.09
C VAL A 80 -15.94 41.55 31.18
N GLY A 81 -15.72 42.26 32.29
CA GLY A 81 -14.87 41.81 33.39
C GLY A 81 -13.37 41.91 33.11
N ALA A 82 -12.95 42.67 32.09
CA ALA A 82 -11.55 42.94 31.76
C ALA A 82 -11.26 44.44 31.82
N SER A 83 -10.06 44.81 32.23
CA SER A 83 -9.61 46.21 32.23
C SER A 83 -9.31 46.69 30.79
N ALA A 84 -9.33 48.01 30.57
CA ALA A 84 -8.99 48.58 29.27
C ALA A 84 -7.57 48.20 28.81
N SER A 85 -6.61 48.08 29.73
CA SER A 85 -5.24 47.60 29.43
C SER A 85 -5.26 46.18 28.86
N GLN A 86 -5.97 45.28 29.53
CA GLN A 86 -6.08 43.89 29.11
C GLN A 86 -6.78 43.73 27.76
N LEU A 87 -7.78 44.57 27.47
CA LEU A 87 -8.45 44.60 26.17
C LEU A 87 -7.54 45.15 25.07
N GLY A 88 -6.76 46.20 25.36
CA GLY A 88 -5.74 46.70 24.44
C GLY A 88 -4.64 45.68 24.14
N GLU A 89 -4.19 44.92 25.16
CA GLU A 89 -3.26 43.80 24.99
C GLU A 89 -3.86 42.66 24.15
N LEU A 90 -5.17 42.40 24.30
CA LEU A 90 -5.86 41.41 23.47
C LEU A 90 -5.96 41.86 22.01
N GLU A 91 -6.29 43.13 21.75
CA GLU A 91 -6.28 43.67 20.38
C GLU A 91 -4.89 43.54 19.75
N ALA A 92 -3.84 43.99 20.44
CA ALA A 92 -2.48 43.92 19.92
C ALA A 92 -2.07 42.47 19.63
N TRP A 93 -2.51 41.52 20.47
CA TRP A 93 -2.31 40.10 20.23
C TRP A 93 -3.09 39.60 19.01
N LEU A 94 -4.35 40.01 18.82
CA LEU A 94 -5.18 39.63 17.67
C LEU A 94 -4.59 40.17 16.36
N ALA A 95 -4.14 41.41 16.32
CA ALA A 95 -3.50 42.00 15.15
C ALA A 95 -2.26 41.20 14.68
N GLN A 96 -1.56 40.55 15.61
CA GLN A 96 -0.38 39.73 15.31
C GLN A 96 -0.73 38.27 15.00
N ASN A 97 -1.69 37.68 15.72
CA ASN A 97 -1.93 36.23 15.71
C ASN A 97 -3.20 35.83 14.95
N GLY A 98 -4.04 36.78 14.59
CA GLY A 98 -5.30 36.59 13.88
C GLY A 98 -5.72 37.85 13.11
N PRO A 99 -4.93 38.31 12.13
CA PRO A 99 -5.21 39.54 11.38
C PRO A 99 -6.53 39.51 10.59
N HIS A 100 -7.10 38.32 10.36
CA HIS A 100 -8.39 38.14 9.68
C HIS A 100 -9.53 37.77 10.65
N TRP A 101 -9.32 37.96 11.95
CA TRP A 101 -10.32 37.70 12.98
C TRP A 101 -11.04 38.98 13.40
N THR A 102 -12.36 38.90 13.48
CA THR A 102 -13.18 39.89 14.19
C THR A 102 -13.77 39.25 15.44
N VAL A 103 -13.35 39.74 16.61
CA VAL A 103 -13.78 39.29 17.93
C VAL A 103 -14.73 40.31 18.54
N VAL A 104 -15.91 39.84 18.95
CA VAL A 104 -16.93 40.68 19.59
C VAL A 104 -17.23 40.13 20.99
N LEU A 105 -16.95 40.92 22.02
CA LEU A 105 -17.22 40.59 23.41
C LEU A 105 -18.42 41.39 23.91
N VAL A 106 -19.45 40.69 24.36
CA VAL A 106 -20.73 41.29 24.74
C VAL A 106 -21.09 40.86 26.16
N ASP A 107 -21.31 41.83 27.06
CA ASP A 107 -21.81 41.54 28.42
C ASP A 107 -23.20 40.87 28.34
N ASN A 108 -24.12 41.45 27.55
CA ASN A 108 -25.47 40.93 27.34
C ASN A 108 -26.04 41.28 25.96
N ALA A 109 -26.74 40.32 25.35
CA ALA A 109 -27.48 40.51 24.11
C ALA A 109 -28.86 41.15 24.31
N ASP A 110 -29.34 41.31 25.55
CA ASP A 110 -30.66 41.92 25.79
C ASP A 110 -30.75 43.33 25.19
N GLY A 111 -31.89 43.60 24.53
CA GLY A 111 -32.16 44.86 23.85
C GLY A 111 -31.49 45.00 22.47
N GLU A 112 -30.71 44.01 22.02
CA GLU A 112 -30.21 43.99 20.65
C GLU A 112 -31.35 43.78 19.65
N TYR A 113 -31.23 44.46 18.51
CA TYR A 113 -32.19 44.46 17.43
C TYR A 113 -31.44 44.48 16.11
N PHE A 114 -31.88 43.70 15.13
CA PHE A 114 -31.34 43.71 13.78
C PHE A 114 -32.44 43.39 12.77
N VAL A 115 -32.42 44.04 11.61
CA VAL A 115 -33.32 43.71 10.49
C VAL A 115 -32.51 42.91 9.48
N ALA A 116 -32.85 41.63 9.33
CA ALA A 116 -32.19 40.77 8.35
C ALA A 116 -32.47 41.22 6.91
N ALA A 117 -31.71 40.69 5.96
CA ALA A 117 -31.83 41.06 4.54
C ALA A 117 -33.22 40.74 3.93
N ASP A 118 -33.96 39.80 4.53
CA ASP A 118 -35.34 39.46 4.18
C ASP A 118 -36.39 40.41 4.80
N GLY A 119 -35.96 41.44 5.55
CA GLY A 119 -36.82 42.39 6.25
C GLY A 119 -37.34 41.90 7.60
N ARG A 120 -36.96 40.69 8.04
CA ARG A 120 -37.42 40.14 9.33
C ARG A 120 -36.70 40.82 10.50
N PRO A 121 -37.43 41.32 11.52
CA PRO A 121 -36.83 41.80 12.74
C PRO A 121 -36.35 40.63 13.61
N LEU A 122 -35.11 40.71 14.07
CA LEU A 122 -34.47 39.78 14.99
C LEU A 122 -34.12 40.52 16.29
N PHE A 123 -34.08 39.79 17.40
CA PHE A 123 -33.84 40.35 18.73
C PHE A 123 -32.85 39.49 19.52
N GLY A 124 -32.17 40.10 20.50
CA GLY A 124 -31.33 39.36 21.43
C GLY A 124 -30.14 38.69 20.73
N ILE A 125 -29.95 37.39 21.03
CA ILE A 125 -28.85 36.58 20.50
C ILE A 125 -28.94 36.46 18.97
N ASP A 126 -30.14 36.22 18.43
CA ASP A 126 -30.33 36.04 16.98
C ASP A 126 -29.99 37.33 16.22
N ALA A 127 -30.29 38.49 16.81
CA ALA A 127 -29.88 39.78 16.24
C ALA A 127 -28.35 39.90 16.17
N VAL A 128 -27.64 39.48 17.22
CA VAL A 128 -26.17 39.50 17.26
C VAL A 128 -25.57 38.56 16.23
N GLU A 129 -26.03 37.31 16.18
CA GLU A 129 -25.51 36.29 15.26
C GLU A 129 -25.73 36.67 13.80
N VAL A 130 -26.92 37.13 13.44
CA VAL A 130 -27.22 37.52 12.06
C VAL A 130 -26.54 38.83 11.68
N ALA A 131 -26.50 39.82 12.58
CA ALA A 131 -25.80 41.08 12.32
C ALA A 131 -24.31 40.84 12.06
N LEU A 132 -23.66 39.98 12.83
CA LEU A 132 -22.24 39.74 12.67
C LEU A 132 -21.96 38.74 11.53
N GLY A 133 -22.57 37.56 11.53
CA GLY A 133 -22.28 36.52 10.54
C GLY A 133 -22.62 36.91 9.10
N MET A 134 -23.80 37.51 8.87
CA MET A 134 -24.21 37.97 7.54
C MET A 134 -23.94 39.45 7.31
N GLY A 135 -24.12 40.30 8.33
CA GLY A 135 -23.99 41.75 8.15
C GLY A 135 -22.55 42.17 7.88
N LEU A 136 -21.54 41.61 8.58
CA LEU A 136 -20.15 41.97 8.31
C LEU A 136 -19.74 41.59 6.89
N SER A 137 -19.99 40.34 6.49
CA SER A 137 -19.62 39.84 5.16
C SER A 137 -20.32 40.59 4.03
N ASN A 138 -21.58 41.02 4.21
CA ASN A 138 -22.37 41.64 3.14
C ASN A 138 -22.29 43.18 3.10
N GLN A 139 -22.01 43.84 4.22
CA GLN A 139 -22.08 45.31 4.34
C GLN A 139 -20.71 45.98 4.50
N THR A 140 -19.65 45.18 4.69
CA THR A 140 -18.28 45.67 4.88
C THR A 140 -17.32 44.95 3.93
N LYS A 141 -16.02 45.27 4.01
CA LYS A 141 -14.98 44.54 3.26
C LYS A 141 -14.47 43.29 3.98
N PHE A 142 -15.14 42.85 5.05
CA PHE A 142 -14.74 41.65 5.79
C PHE A 142 -14.70 40.41 4.89
N GLY A 143 -15.67 40.25 3.98
CA GLY A 143 -15.70 39.17 2.99
C GLY A 143 -14.61 39.24 1.92
N GLU A 144 -13.83 40.33 1.87
CA GLU A 144 -12.71 40.53 0.92
C GLU A 144 -11.35 40.15 1.53
N LEU A 145 -11.30 39.81 2.83
CA LEU A 145 -10.07 39.35 3.48
C LEU A 145 -9.62 38.02 2.88
N VAL A 146 -8.35 37.94 2.44
CA VAL A 146 -7.79 36.78 1.76
C VAL A 146 -6.55 36.24 2.46
N HIS A 147 -6.48 34.92 2.57
CA HIS A 147 -5.32 34.25 3.13
C HIS A 147 -4.09 34.43 2.21
N PRO A 148 -2.91 34.78 2.74
CA PRO A 148 -1.75 35.11 1.91
C PRO A 148 -1.21 33.95 1.08
N LEU A 149 -1.38 32.70 1.54
CA LEU A 149 -0.87 31.51 0.85
C LEU A 149 -1.87 30.90 -0.14
N THR A 150 -3.16 30.88 0.20
CA THR A 150 -4.18 30.20 -0.62
C THR A 150 -4.90 31.17 -1.54
N HIS A 151 -4.82 32.48 -1.26
CA HIS A 151 -5.56 33.54 -1.95
C HIS A 151 -7.10 33.37 -1.87
N GLU A 152 -7.57 32.55 -0.94
CA GLU A 152 -8.99 32.32 -0.67
C GLU A 152 -9.47 33.22 0.46
N THR A 153 -10.76 33.52 0.49
CA THR A 153 -11.33 34.34 1.57
C THR A 153 -11.28 33.59 2.90
N ASP A 154 -10.78 34.22 3.97
CA ASP A 154 -10.48 33.54 5.24
C ASP A 154 -10.87 34.34 6.49
N GLY A 155 -11.70 35.37 6.33
CA GLY A 155 -12.28 36.11 7.45
C GLY A 155 -13.02 35.19 8.42
N ALA A 156 -12.72 35.34 9.71
CA ALA A 156 -13.36 34.60 10.80
C ALA A 156 -13.95 35.54 11.86
N ILE A 157 -15.12 35.20 12.41
CA ILE A 157 -15.79 35.98 13.45
C ILE A 157 -15.94 35.11 14.69
N PHE A 158 -15.55 35.63 15.85
CA PHE A 158 -15.80 35.01 17.15
C PHE A 158 -16.60 35.94 18.05
N VAL A 159 -17.71 35.43 18.59
CA VAL A 159 -18.62 36.20 19.45
C VAL A 159 -18.75 35.52 20.79
N LEU A 160 -18.57 36.28 21.86
CA LEU A 160 -18.72 35.80 23.23
C LEU A 160 -19.74 36.65 23.98
N MET A 161 -20.87 36.04 24.35
CA MET A 161 -21.96 36.69 25.10
C MET A 161 -21.98 36.18 26.54
N LEU A 162 -21.50 37.00 27.48
CA LEU A 162 -21.18 36.59 28.85
C LEU A 162 -22.39 36.16 29.68
N LYS A 163 -23.37 37.05 29.85
CA LYS A 163 -24.58 36.75 30.65
C LYS A 163 -25.44 35.68 30.00
N ASN A 164 -25.44 35.62 28.68
CA ASN A 164 -26.14 34.58 27.91
C ASN A 164 -25.39 33.23 27.92
N ARG A 165 -24.12 33.19 28.34
CA ARG A 165 -23.24 32.01 28.34
C ARG A 165 -23.17 31.31 26.98
N LYS A 166 -23.15 32.08 25.90
CA LYS A 166 -23.15 31.58 24.52
C LYS A 166 -21.91 32.05 23.78
N PHE A 167 -21.37 31.16 22.95
CA PHE A 167 -20.29 31.43 22.00
C PHE A 167 -20.81 31.16 20.59
N SER A 168 -20.45 32.04 19.66
CA SER A 168 -20.78 31.87 18.25
C SER A 168 -19.53 32.08 17.42
N TYR A 169 -19.38 31.30 16.36
CA TYR A 169 -18.25 31.32 15.46
C TYR A 169 -18.76 31.26 14.03
N PHE A 170 -18.21 32.11 13.17
CA PHE A 170 -18.49 32.14 11.75
C PHE A 170 -17.17 32.06 11.01
N GLY A 171 -16.94 30.98 10.27
CA GLY A 171 -15.80 30.82 9.39
C GLY A 171 -16.12 31.27 7.96
N SER A 172 -15.09 31.42 7.14
CA SER A 172 -15.26 31.61 5.70
C SER A 172 -15.63 30.30 5.00
N GLU A 173 -16.10 30.37 3.75
CA GLU A 173 -16.33 29.17 2.92
C GLU A 173 -15.04 28.33 2.76
N ALA A 174 -13.88 28.98 2.71
CA ALA A 174 -12.58 28.32 2.65
C ALA A 174 -12.24 27.55 3.95
N GLN A 175 -12.69 28.04 5.10
CA GLN A 175 -12.57 27.34 6.38
C GLN A 175 -13.61 26.21 6.48
N ASP A 176 -14.84 26.44 6.02
CA ASP A 176 -15.91 25.43 6.00
C ASP A 176 -15.50 24.17 5.24
N ARG A 177 -14.97 24.31 4.01
CA ARG A 177 -14.49 23.16 3.20
C ARG A 177 -13.32 22.40 3.84
N ARG A 178 -12.63 23.00 4.80
CA ARG A 178 -11.53 22.40 5.58
C ARG A 178 -11.98 21.83 6.92
N GLY A 179 -13.29 21.77 7.17
CA GLY A 179 -13.83 21.30 8.46
C GLY A 179 -13.56 22.27 9.62
N LEU A 180 -13.28 23.54 9.31
CA LEU A 180 -13.09 24.62 10.28
C LEU A 180 -14.27 25.59 10.23
N GLY A 181 -15.44 25.09 9.86
CA GLY A 181 -16.66 25.86 9.69
C GLY A 181 -17.58 25.91 10.89
N GLU A 182 -18.69 26.64 10.75
CA GLU A 182 -19.75 26.71 11.78
C GLU A 182 -20.32 25.32 12.10
N SER A 183 -20.43 24.42 11.12
CA SER A 183 -20.91 23.04 11.30
C SER A 183 -20.05 22.22 12.26
N HIS A 184 -18.78 22.58 12.43
CA HIS A 184 -17.83 21.95 13.36
C HIS A 184 -17.63 22.76 14.64
N TRP A 185 -18.38 23.84 14.84
CA TRP A 185 -18.20 24.69 16.02
C TRP A 185 -18.48 23.94 17.32
N PHE A 186 -19.71 23.44 17.47
CA PHE A 186 -20.18 22.82 18.70
C PHE A 186 -19.53 21.46 18.94
N GLY A 187 -18.85 21.33 20.08
CA GLY A 187 -18.25 20.08 20.52
C GLY A 187 -16.83 19.85 20.01
N GLU A 188 -16.37 20.55 18.98
CA GLU A 188 -15.04 20.39 18.40
C GLU A 188 -14.20 21.67 18.49
N LEU A 189 -14.61 22.75 17.80
CA LEU A 189 -13.83 24.00 17.74
C LEU A 189 -14.08 24.90 18.97
N ASP A 190 -15.22 24.76 19.66
CA ASP A 190 -15.58 25.55 20.84
C ASP A 190 -14.88 25.13 22.15
N GLN A 191 -14.27 23.94 22.16
CA GLN A 191 -13.64 23.35 23.34
C GLN A 191 -12.60 24.26 24.03
N PRO A 192 -11.75 25.03 23.33
CA PRO A 192 -10.85 25.98 23.97
C PRO A 192 -11.60 27.07 24.75
N ALA A 193 -12.59 27.73 24.12
CA ALA A 193 -13.43 28.72 24.77
C ALA A 193 -14.17 28.16 25.99
N VAL A 194 -14.80 26.98 25.84
CA VAL A 194 -15.55 26.32 26.92
C VAL A 194 -14.64 26.01 28.12
N ARG A 195 -13.42 25.51 27.89
CA ARG A 195 -12.45 25.21 28.97
C ARG A 195 -11.97 26.49 29.68
N ALA A 196 -11.66 27.54 28.93
CA ALA A 196 -11.24 28.81 29.51
C ALA A 196 -12.35 29.42 30.39
N MET A 197 -13.61 29.33 29.94
CA MET A 197 -14.74 29.87 30.68
C MET A 197 -15.11 29.02 31.91
N ARG A 198 -14.93 27.70 31.88
CA ARG A 198 -15.11 26.83 33.06
C ARG A 198 -14.07 27.07 34.16
N SER A 199 -12.85 27.47 33.81
CA SER A 199 -11.72 27.68 34.73
C SER A 199 -11.68 29.08 35.36
N GLY A 200 -12.85 29.66 35.64
CA GLY A 200 -12.99 30.97 36.30
C GLY A 200 -13.39 32.13 35.39
N GLY A 201 -14.04 31.87 34.24
CA GLY A 201 -14.59 32.94 33.39
C GLY A 201 -13.53 33.81 32.70
N ARG A 202 -12.39 33.21 32.32
CA ARG A 202 -11.26 33.93 31.70
C ARG A 202 -11.56 34.26 30.24
N VAL A 203 -12.27 35.36 30.01
CA VAL A 203 -12.75 35.80 28.69
C VAL A 203 -11.60 35.95 27.68
N LEU A 204 -10.49 36.55 28.11
CA LEU A 204 -9.34 36.80 27.24
C LEU A 204 -8.67 35.49 26.79
N ASP A 205 -8.56 34.53 27.71
CA ASP A 205 -8.02 33.19 27.41
C ASP A 205 -8.96 32.44 26.46
N ALA A 206 -10.28 32.57 26.64
CA ALA A 206 -11.27 31.95 25.75
C ALA A 206 -11.09 32.43 24.30
N VAL A 207 -10.84 33.73 24.10
CA VAL A 207 -10.53 34.29 22.77
C VAL A 207 -9.19 33.75 22.26
N ARG A 208 -8.11 33.95 23.03
CA ARG A 208 -6.75 33.59 22.60
C ARG A 208 -6.63 32.11 22.24
N ASP A 209 -7.16 31.23 23.08
CA ASP A 209 -7.06 29.79 22.89
C ASP A 209 -7.91 29.32 21.70
N THR A 210 -9.06 29.95 21.45
CA THR A 210 -9.92 29.63 20.30
C THR A 210 -9.27 30.05 18.99
N VAL A 211 -8.87 31.32 18.88
CA VAL A 211 -8.20 31.86 17.68
C VAL A 211 -6.94 31.06 17.38
N LYS A 212 -6.09 30.83 18.39
CA LYS A 212 -4.87 30.04 18.24
C LYS A 212 -5.16 28.62 17.78
N SER A 213 -6.12 27.93 18.40
CA SER A 213 -6.46 26.55 18.07
C SER A 213 -6.95 26.41 16.63
N ILE A 214 -7.80 27.33 16.16
CA ILE A 214 -8.35 27.30 14.80
C ILE A 214 -7.27 27.65 13.78
N ASN A 215 -6.49 28.72 13.99
CA ASN A 215 -5.40 29.09 13.08
C ASN A 215 -4.35 27.97 12.95
N GLN A 216 -3.96 27.32 14.05
CA GLN A 216 -3.03 26.18 14.02
C GLN A 216 -3.59 24.94 13.30
N ARG A 217 -4.91 24.75 13.28
CA ARG A 217 -5.53 23.69 12.46
C ARG A 217 -5.52 24.09 10.99
N LEU A 218 -5.90 25.33 10.67
CA LEU A 218 -5.91 25.86 9.31
C LEU A 218 -4.52 25.77 8.68
N GLU A 219 -3.49 26.24 9.38
CA GLU A 219 -2.10 26.20 8.91
C GLU A 219 -1.64 24.78 8.58
N ARG A 220 -1.93 23.80 9.45
CA ARG A 220 -1.59 22.39 9.20
C ARG A 220 -2.31 21.82 7.98
N ILE A 221 -3.59 22.15 7.80
CA ILE A 221 -4.37 21.68 6.65
C ILE A 221 -3.81 22.30 5.35
N VAL A 222 -3.52 23.60 5.35
CA VAL A 222 -2.95 24.29 4.18
C VAL A 222 -1.56 23.76 3.83
N GLN A 223 -0.73 23.47 4.83
CA GLN A 223 0.58 22.83 4.62
C GLN A 223 0.42 21.45 4.00
N ALA A 224 -0.45 20.60 4.54
CA ALA A 224 -0.72 19.27 4.01
C ALA A 224 -1.28 19.30 2.58
N GLU A 225 -2.19 20.24 2.26
CA GLU A 225 -2.69 20.46 0.89
C GLU A 225 -1.54 20.81 -0.07
N THR A 226 -0.63 21.69 0.35
CA THR A 226 0.52 22.14 -0.44
C THR A 226 1.52 21.00 -0.68
N GLU A 227 1.81 20.22 0.35
CA GLU A 227 2.69 19.03 0.25
C GLU A 227 2.08 17.96 -0.65
N THR A 228 0.78 17.71 -0.52
CA THR A 228 0.06 16.75 -1.39
C THR A 228 0.12 17.19 -2.85
N ALA A 229 -0.12 18.47 -3.13
CA ALA A 229 -0.01 19.02 -4.48
C ALA A 229 1.40 18.90 -5.05
N ARG A 230 2.43 19.19 -4.22
CA ARG A 230 3.84 19.03 -4.61
C ARG A 230 4.21 17.59 -4.89
N ASN A 231 3.76 16.65 -4.06
CA ASN A 231 4.01 15.23 -4.26
C ASN A 231 3.34 14.70 -5.53
N ALA A 232 2.10 15.13 -5.82
CA ALA A 232 1.42 14.80 -7.06
C ALA A 232 2.14 15.35 -8.30
N GLU A 233 2.71 16.57 -8.21
CA GLU A 233 3.53 17.13 -9.29
C GLU A 233 4.81 16.32 -9.52
N LEU A 234 5.51 15.93 -8.45
CA LEU A 234 6.69 15.08 -8.54
C LEU A 234 6.37 13.69 -9.12
N GLU A 235 5.24 13.10 -8.73
CA GLU A 235 4.76 11.83 -9.29
C GLU A 235 4.49 11.95 -10.80
N GLN A 236 3.80 13.01 -11.24
CA GLN A 236 3.60 13.29 -12.66
C GLN A 236 4.92 13.43 -13.43
N GLN A 237 5.91 14.11 -12.84
CA GLN A 237 7.24 14.23 -13.46
C GLN A 237 7.96 12.88 -13.58
N ARG A 238 7.87 12.02 -12.55
CA ARG A 238 8.45 10.68 -12.57
C ARG A 238 7.78 9.78 -13.59
N ASP A 239 6.46 9.80 -13.67
CA ASP A 239 5.70 9.04 -14.66
C ASP A 239 6.04 9.49 -16.08
N PHE A 240 6.17 10.79 -16.29
CA PHE A 240 6.57 11.36 -17.58
C PHE A 240 7.98 10.93 -18.00
N GLN A 241 8.95 10.98 -17.10
CA GLN A 241 10.31 10.47 -17.36
C GLN A 241 10.28 8.97 -17.68
N THR A 242 9.59 8.18 -16.86
CA THR A 242 9.47 6.73 -17.03
C THR A 242 8.81 6.36 -18.37
N ALA A 243 7.73 7.05 -18.76
CA ALA A 243 7.05 6.82 -20.03
C ALA A 243 7.93 7.23 -21.23
N THR A 244 8.69 8.32 -21.11
CA THR A 244 9.62 8.77 -22.15
C THR A 244 10.76 7.76 -22.35
N GLU A 245 11.37 7.30 -21.27
CA GLU A 245 12.42 6.26 -21.31
C GLU A 245 11.88 4.94 -21.87
N ALA A 246 10.69 4.51 -21.43
CA ALA A 246 10.04 3.31 -21.95
C ALA A 246 9.77 3.41 -23.46
N ALA A 247 9.30 4.56 -23.96
CA ALA A 247 9.08 4.76 -25.38
C ALA A 247 10.38 4.74 -26.19
N LEU A 248 11.48 5.29 -25.66
CA LEU A 248 12.81 5.20 -26.29
C LEU A 248 13.31 3.77 -26.34
N HIS A 249 13.26 3.05 -25.22
CA HIS A 249 13.67 1.66 -25.17
C HIS A 249 12.84 0.78 -26.11
N LEU A 250 11.54 1.02 -26.20
CA LEU A 250 10.67 0.28 -27.12
C LEU A 250 11.01 0.50 -28.59
N ARG A 251 11.58 1.65 -28.95
CA ARG A 251 12.10 1.87 -30.31
C ARG A 251 13.30 0.97 -30.59
N GLU A 252 14.22 0.83 -29.63
CA GLU A 252 15.36 -0.08 -29.74
C GLU A 252 14.91 -1.54 -29.88
N VAL A 253 13.96 -1.97 -29.04
CA VAL A 253 13.37 -3.32 -29.10
C VAL A 253 12.65 -3.54 -30.44
N TYR A 254 11.89 -2.56 -30.91
CA TYR A 254 11.22 -2.61 -32.22
C TYR A 254 12.24 -2.78 -33.36
N ASP A 255 13.34 -2.03 -33.35
CA ASP A 255 14.40 -2.13 -34.36
C ASP A 255 15.07 -3.51 -34.32
N GLN A 256 15.30 -4.07 -33.13
CA GLN A 256 15.82 -5.43 -32.98
C GLN A 256 14.86 -6.49 -33.55
N VAL A 257 13.56 -6.38 -33.26
CA VAL A 257 12.53 -7.27 -33.83
C VAL A 257 12.51 -7.17 -35.35
N GLN A 258 12.65 -5.95 -35.91
CA GLN A 258 12.71 -5.74 -37.35
C GLN A 258 13.96 -6.40 -37.98
N GLU A 259 15.12 -6.31 -37.33
CA GLU A 259 16.36 -6.95 -37.77
C GLU A 259 16.25 -8.49 -37.73
N ASP A 260 15.78 -9.05 -36.60
CA ASP A 260 15.60 -10.50 -36.44
C ASP A 260 14.56 -11.05 -37.43
N ALA A 261 13.47 -10.33 -37.68
CA ALA A 261 12.47 -10.68 -38.69
C ALA A 261 13.05 -10.72 -40.11
N LYS A 262 13.97 -9.81 -40.42
CA LYS A 262 14.67 -9.79 -41.71
C LYS A 262 15.61 -10.99 -41.83
N ALA A 263 16.45 -11.23 -40.82
CA ALA A 263 17.37 -12.37 -40.78
C ALA A 263 16.62 -13.72 -40.85
N PHE A 264 15.47 -13.82 -40.18
CA PHE A 264 14.62 -15.00 -40.23
C PHE A 264 14.06 -15.26 -41.64
N ARG A 265 13.56 -14.22 -42.33
CA ARG A 265 13.07 -14.34 -43.71
C ARG A 265 14.16 -14.71 -44.71
N GLU A 266 15.38 -14.18 -44.53
CA GLU A 266 16.53 -14.50 -45.39
C GLU A 266 16.95 -15.97 -45.23
N SER A 267 16.89 -16.51 -44.01
CA SER A 267 17.20 -17.91 -43.73
C SER A 267 16.04 -18.88 -44.04
N ASN A 268 14.79 -18.39 -44.04
CA ASN A 268 13.58 -19.20 -44.24
C ASN A 268 12.64 -18.56 -45.27
N THR A 269 13.02 -18.60 -46.55
CA THR A 269 12.29 -17.91 -47.63
C THR A 269 10.87 -18.42 -47.89
N ALA A 270 10.54 -19.63 -47.43
CA ALA A 270 9.21 -20.23 -47.54
C ALA A 270 8.32 -20.02 -46.30
N ALA A 271 8.84 -19.37 -45.25
CA ALA A 271 8.12 -19.16 -44.00
C ALA A 271 6.97 -18.17 -44.17
N THR A 272 5.78 -18.54 -43.71
CA THR A 272 4.55 -17.72 -43.79
C THR A 272 3.94 -17.39 -42.42
N GLY A 273 4.51 -17.95 -41.35
CA GLY A 273 4.06 -17.79 -39.97
C GLY A 273 4.34 -16.41 -39.38
N GLN A 274 4.00 -16.28 -38.09
CA GLN A 274 4.00 -14.99 -37.38
C GLN A 274 5.40 -14.37 -37.28
N LEU A 275 6.46 -15.15 -37.09
CA LEU A 275 7.84 -14.67 -37.02
C LEU A 275 8.39 -14.19 -38.37
N ALA A 276 7.87 -14.71 -39.48
CA ALA A 276 8.20 -14.22 -40.82
C ALA A 276 7.49 -12.88 -41.12
N ASN A 277 6.29 -12.70 -40.57
CA ASN A 277 5.42 -11.56 -40.85
C ASN A 277 4.93 -10.86 -39.56
N PRO A 278 5.83 -10.32 -38.72
CA PRO A 278 5.43 -9.53 -37.57
C PRO A 278 4.66 -8.27 -38.01
N PRO A 279 3.70 -7.77 -37.21
CA PRO A 279 2.92 -6.57 -37.51
C PRO A 279 3.73 -5.26 -37.29
N LEU A 280 4.93 -5.17 -37.85
CA LEU A 280 5.84 -4.03 -37.70
C LEU A 280 5.19 -2.67 -38.03
N PRO A 281 4.39 -2.51 -39.11
CA PRO A 281 3.77 -1.22 -39.39
C PRO A 281 2.78 -0.77 -38.30
N GLU A 282 2.05 -1.71 -37.72
CA GLU A 282 1.06 -1.42 -36.66
C GLU A 282 1.75 -1.03 -35.36
N TRP A 283 2.79 -1.77 -34.96
CA TRP A 283 3.59 -1.44 -33.77
C TRP A 283 4.30 -0.10 -33.90
N LYS A 284 4.86 0.21 -35.07
CA LYS A 284 5.50 1.51 -35.30
C LYS A 284 4.49 2.64 -35.17
N ALA A 285 3.32 2.50 -35.80
CA ALA A 285 2.26 3.51 -35.71
C ALA A 285 1.79 3.71 -34.25
N ARG A 286 1.59 2.61 -33.51
CA ARG A 286 1.20 2.64 -32.09
C ARG A 286 2.28 3.27 -31.21
N LEU A 287 3.55 2.94 -31.45
CA LEU A 287 4.68 3.50 -30.70
C LEU A 287 4.83 5.01 -30.96
N ASP A 288 4.72 5.44 -32.21
CA ASP A 288 4.78 6.87 -32.57
C ASP A 288 3.57 7.64 -32.02
N GLU A 289 2.38 7.05 -32.04
CA GLU A 289 1.19 7.60 -31.40
C GLU A 289 1.40 7.77 -29.88
N LEU A 290 1.81 6.72 -29.18
CA LEU A 290 2.06 6.74 -27.74
C LEU A 290 3.17 7.72 -27.35
N ALA A 291 4.25 7.78 -28.13
CA ALA A 291 5.32 8.75 -27.92
C ALA A 291 4.81 10.19 -28.09
N SER A 292 3.95 10.45 -29.09
CA SER A 292 3.36 11.79 -29.31
C SER A 292 2.35 12.21 -28.23
N GLN A 293 1.67 11.23 -27.63
CA GLN A 293 0.71 11.43 -26.55
C GLN A 293 1.36 11.55 -25.17
N THR A 294 2.62 11.13 -25.02
CA THR A 294 3.34 11.19 -23.75
C THR A 294 3.69 12.64 -23.41
N LYS A 295 2.89 13.23 -22.54
CA LYS A 295 3.06 14.57 -21.96
C LYS A 295 2.96 14.45 -20.44
N LEU A 296 3.35 15.51 -19.72
CA LEU A 296 3.34 15.51 -18.25
C LEU A 296 1.97 15.08 -17.67
N GLU A 297 0.87 15.59 -18.23
CA GLU A 297 -0.49 15.34 -17.77
C GLU A 297 -1.05 13.96 -18.17
N THR A 298 -0.46 13.31 -19.18
CA THR A 298 -1.00 12.08 -19.80
C THR A 298 -0.11 10.86 -19.61
N ALA A 299 1.09 11.03 -19.03
CA ALA A 299 2.09 9.97 -18.89
C ALA A 299 1.59 8.75 -18.11
N SER A 300 0.80 8.96 -17.06
CA SER A 300 0.19 7.88 -16.28
C SER A 300 -0.73 6.99 -17.11
N ASN A 301 -1.35 7.53 -18.16
CA ASN A 301 -2.22 6.79 -19.08
C ASN A 301 -1.46 6.13 -20.24
N THR A 302 -0.32 6.70 -20.67
CA THR A 302 0.48 6.13 -21.77
C THR A 302 1.37 4.99 -21.30
N LEU A 303 1.88 5.04 -20.07
CA LEU A 303 2.81 4.04 -19.53
C LEU A 303 2.27 2.59 -19.56
N PRO A 304 1.02 2.28 -19.16
CA PRO A 304 0.47 0.92 -19.27
C PRO A 304 0.38 0.42 -20.72
N GLN A 305 0.12 1.31 -21.67
CA GLN A 305 0.02 0.95 -23.09
C GLN A 305 1.39 0.66 -23.70
N LEU A 306 2.42 1.41 -23.28
CA LEU A 306 3.81 1.12 -23.63
C LEU A 306 4.23 -0.25 -23.08
N ARG A 307 3.89 -0.59 -21.83
CA ARG A 307 4.19 -1.92 -21.25
C ARG A 307 3.51 -3.07 -21.99
N LEU A 308 2.27 -2.87 -22.44
CA LEU A 308 1.57 -3.87 -23.24
C LEU A 308 2.29 -4.09 -24.58
N LEU A 309 2.67 -3.01 -25.26
CA LEU A 309 3.45 -3.09 -26.50
C LEU A 309 4.83 -3.75 -26.28
N ALA A 310 5.47 -3.48 -25.14
CA ALA A 310 6.72 -4.16 -24.75
C ALA A 310 6.54 -5.67 -24.66
N THR A 311 5.46 -6.11 -23.99
CA THR A 311 5.15 -7.53 -23.85
C THR A 311 4.92 -8.19 -25.21
N GLU A 312 4.22 -7.51 -26.14
CA GLU A 312 4.02 -7.98 -27.51
C GLU A 312 5.36 -8.14 -28.25
N LEU A 313 6.24 -7.14 -28.21
CA LEU A 313 7.54 -7.19 -28.87
C LEU A 313 8.46 -8.27 -28.26
N ASP A 314 8.49 -8.39 -26.94
CA ASP A 314 9.29 -9.39 -26.23
C ASP A 314 8.88 -10.83 -26.57
N GLN A 315 7.58 -11.08 -26.82
CA GLN A 315 7.14 -12.40 -27.28
C GLN A 315 7.81 -12.78 -28.60
N TYR A 316 7.96 -11.83 -29.53
CA TYR A 316 8.62 -12.07 -30.81
C TYR A 316 10.13 -12.26 -30.66
N LEU A 317 10.81 -11.45 -29.83
CA LEU A 317 12.23 -11.66 -29.52
C LEU A 317 12.48 -13.05 -28.94
N ASN A 318 11.63 -13.49 -28.01
CA ASN A 318 11.70 -14.84 -27.46
C ASN A 318 11.46 -15.90 -28.55
N GLY A 319 10.50 -15.68 -29.45
CA GLY A 319 10.26 -16.55 -30.61
C GLY A 319 11.48 -16.67 -31.52
N TYR A 320 12.15 -15.56 -31.85
CA TYR A 320 13.39 -15.59 -32.63
C TYR A 320 14.53 -16.30 -31.89
N ALA A 321 14.67 -16.12 -30.58
CA ALA A 321 15.64 -16.86 -29.78
C ALA A 321 15.35 -18.38 -29.79
N ALA A 322 14.07 -18.76 -29.70
CA ALA A 322 13.66 -20.16 -29.74
C ALA A 322 13.94 -20.81 -31.09
N VAL A 323 13.65 -20.12 -32.20
CA VAL A 323 14.02 -20.55 -33.54
C VAL A 323 15.53 -20.74 -33.66
N ARG A 324 16.33 -19.78 -33.17
CA ARG A 324 17.81 -19.90 -33.20
C ARG A 324 18.31 -21.12 -32.42
N GLY A 325 17.71 -21.42 -31.28
CA GLY A 325 18.09 -22.58 -30.44
C GLY A 325 17.46 -23.90 -30.85
N TYR A 326 16.45 -23.91 -31.73
CA TYR A 326 15.68 -25.10 -32.07
C TYR A 326 16.52 -26.24 -32.67
N PRO A 327 17.48 -26.02 -33.60
CA PRO A 327 18.26 -27.11 -34.17
C PRO A 327 19.03 -27.95 -33.14
N GLU A 328 19.61 -27.30 -32.13
CA GLU A 328 20.33 -28.00 -31.05
C GLU A 328 19.37 -28.75 -30.13
N HIS A 329 18.27 -28.10 -29.69
CA HIS A 329 17.25 -28.77 -28.88
C HIS A 329 16.61 -29.96 -29.61
N ARG A 330 16.34 -29.82 -30.91
CA ARG A 330 15.81 -30.88 -31.76
C ARG A 330 16.74 -32.09 -31.78
N LYS A 331 18.05 -31.87 -31.92
CA LYS A 331 19.06 -32.93 -31.91
C LYS A 331 19.12 -33.64 -30.55
N GLU A 332 19.01 -32.89 -29.45
CA GLU A 332 18.93 -33.45 -28.10
C GLU A 332 17.68 -34.32 -27.94
N LEU A 333 16.50 -33.81 -28.34
CA LEU A 333 15.23 -34.53 -28.31
C LEU A 333 15.28 -35.80 -29.18
N GLU A 334 15.87 -35.74 -30.37
CA GLU A 334 16.07 -36.92 -31.23
C GLU A 334 16.97 -37.96 -30.54
N GLY A 335 18.01 -37.51 -29.83
CA GLY A 335 18.88 -38.37 -29.02
C GLY A 335 18.11 -39.08 -27.92
N GLN A 336 17.32 -38.34 -27.13
CA GLN A 336 16.48 -38.89 -26.07
C GLN A 336 15.44 -39.87 -26.64
N VAL A 337 14.75 -39.50 -27.72
CA VAL A 337 13.78 -40.39 -28.41
C VAL A 337 14.48 -41.66 -28.94
N ALA A 338 15.72 -41.56 -29.43
CA ALA A 338 16.48 -42.73 -29.87
C ALA A 338 16.87 -43.66 -28.72
N GLU A 339 17.15 -43.13 -27.52
CA GLU A 339 17.35 -43.92 -26.31
C GLU A 339 16.07 -44.65 -25.89
N LEU A 340 14.91 -43.97 -25.95
CA LEU A 340 13.61 -44.57 -25.67
C LEU A 340 13.27 -45.72 -26.63
N VAL A 341 13.68 -45.64 -27.90
CA VAL A 341 13.51 -46.74 -28.89
C VAL A 341 14.31 -47.99 -28.50
N ARG A 342 15.46 -47.83 -27.85
CA ARG A 342 16.31 -48.95 -27.40
C ARG A 342 15.80 -49.59 -26.11
N ALA A 343 14.75 -49.05 -25.50
CA ALA A 343 14.19 -49.58 -24.27
C ALA A 343 13.61 -50.99 -24.44
N PRO A 344 13.74 -51.87 -23.43
CA PRO A 344 13.26 -53.23 -23.50
C PRO A 344 11.74 -53.32 -23.67
N ASN A 345 11.28 -54.36 -24.37
CA ASN A 345 9.87 -54.73 -24.53
C ASN A 345 8.95 -53.67 -25.18
N SER A 346 9.51 -52.68 -25.88
CA SER A 346 8.73 -51.66 -26.63
C SER A 346 7.69 -50.89 -25.80
N VAL A 347 7.88 -50.82 -24.47
CA VAL A 347 6.89 -50.20 -23.56
C VAL A 347 6.75 -48.70 -23.78
N ALA A 348 7.82 -48.04 -24.24
CA ALA A 348 7.79 -46.62 -24.61
C ALA A 348 7.32 -46.38 -26.06
N SER A 349 6.90 -47.40 -26.83
CA SER A 349 6.63 -47.24 -28.27
C SER A 349 5.53 -46.21 -28.55
N GLY A 350 4.45 -46.18 -27.75
CA GLY A 350 3.38 -45.19 -27.87
C GLY A 350 3.86 -43.76 -27.65
N VAL A 351 4.70 -43.55 -26.62
CA VAL A 351 5.28 -42.23 -26.33
C VAL A 351 6.28 -41.81 -27.39
N VAL A 352 7.10 -42.74 -27.90
CA VAL A 352 8.03 -42.50 -29.02
C VAL A 352 7.27 -42.07 -30.28
N THR A 353 6.18 -42.76 -30.64
CA THR A 353 5.36 -42.37 -31.80
C THR A 353 4.77 -40.98 -31.62
N LYS A 354 4.26 -40.67 -30.42
CA LYS A 354 3.75 -39.33 -30.10
C LYS A 354 4.86 -38.28 -30.19
N ALA A 355 6.00 -38.49 -29.53
CA ALA A 355 7.14 -37.58 -29.55
C ALA A 355 7.66 -37.33 -30.97
N ARG A 356 7.75 -38.35 -31.83
CA ARG A 356 8.12 -38.16 -33.25
C ARG A 356 7.11 -37.31 -34.01
N LYS A 357 5.81 -37.52 -33.76
CA LYS A 357 4.75 -36.72 -34.38
C LYS A 357 4.81 -35.26 -33.90
N GLU A 358 5.04 -35.03 -32.60
CA GLU A 358 5.21 -33.68 -32.07
C GLU A 358 6.50 -33.03 -32.60
N LEU A 359 7.58 -33.79 -32.81
CA LEU A 359 8.82 -33.28 -33.42
C LEU A 359 8.57 -32.88 -34.87
N GLU A 360 7.80 -33.66 -35.62
CA GLU A 360 7.39 -33.30 -36.97
C GLU A 360 6.53 -32.03 -37.00
N PHE A 361 5.60 -31.88 -36.04
CA PHE A 361 4.84 -30.64 -35.88
C PHE A 361 5.74 -29.45 -35.51
N ALA A 362 6.70 -29.64 -34.61
CA ALA A 362 7.68 -28.62 -34.26
C ALA A 362 8.56 -28.25 -35.47
N ASP A 363 8.94 -29.21 -36.32
CA ASP A 363 9.67 -28.96 -37.58
C ASP A 363 8.82 -28.18 -38.59
N VAL A 364 7.51 -28.40 -38.63
CA VAL A 364 6.59 -27.59 -39.45
C VAL A 364 6.51 -26.17 -38.89
N LYS A 365 6.29 -26.01 -37.57
CA LYS A 365 6.23 -24.69 -36.90
C LYS A 365 7.52 -23.90 -37.04
N PHE A 366 8.67 -24.55 -36.89
CA PHE A 366 9.99 -23.96 -37.08
C PHE A 366 10.17 -23.46 -38.52
N ARG A 367 9.84 -24.28 -39.52
CA ARG A 367 9.94 -23.89 -40.94
C ARG A 367 8.96 -22.79 -41.33
N ASN A 368 7.77 -22.79 -40.74
CA ASN A 368 6.77 -21.75 -40.97
C ASN A 368 7.10 -20.47 -40.21
N GLY A 369 7.85 -20.54 -39.10
CA GLY A 369 8.10 -19.41 -38.21
C GLY A 369 6.90 -19.11 -37.32
N ASP A 370 6.31 -20.12 -36.70
CA ASP A 370 5.18 -19.94 -35.78
C ASP A 370 5.67 -19.56 -34.38
N LEU A 371 5.04 -18.56 -33.76
CA LEU A 371 5.44 -18.00 -32.46
C LEU A 371 5.29 -19.01 -31.31
N ASP A 372 4.35 -19.95 -31.45
CA ASP A 372 4.02 -20.97 -30.45
C ASP A 372 4.97 -22.18 -30.47
N LEU A 373 6.08 -22.12 -31.24
CA LEU A 373 7.14 -23.13 -31.23
C LEU A 373 7.66 -23.38 -29.81
N ILE A 374 7.77 -22.35 -28.97
CA ILE A 374 8.22 -22.50 -27.58
C ILE A 374 7.27 -23.36 -26.77
N GLU A 375 5.96 -23.14 -26.91
CA GLU A 375 4.95 -23.93 -26.20
C GLU A 375 5.00 -25.39 -26.64
N GLN A 376 5.15 -25.61 -27.94
CA GLN A 376 5.35 -26.93 -28.51
C GLN A 376 6.60 -27.62 -27.94
N MET A 377 7.71 -26.88 -27.80
CA MET A 377 8.95 -27.39 -27.23
C MET A 377 8.81 -27.76 -25.74
N ARG A 378 8.10 -26.94 -24.96
CA ARG A 378 7.79 -27.25 -23.55
C ARG A 378 6.92 -28.49 -23.40
N GLY A 379 6.11 -28.81 -24.42
CA GLY A 379 5.28 -30.02 -24.46
C GLY A 379 6.07 -31.34 -24.46
N PHE A 380 7.36 -31.35 -24.80
CA PHE A 380 8.18 -32.57 -24.81
C PHE A 380 8.60 -33.03 -23.42
N GLU A 381 8.90 -32.11 -22.51
CA GLU A 381 9.37 -32.44 -21.17
C GLU A 381 8.43 -33.41 -20.42
N PRO A 382 7.10 -33.17 -20.34
CA PRO A 382 6.21 -34.12 -19.69
C PRO A 382 6.11 -35.47 -20.43
N MET A 383 6.26 -35.49 -21.77
CA MET A 383 6.23 -36.75 -22.53
C MET A 383 7.48 -37.60 -22.27
N LEU A 384 8.66 -36.98 -22.22
CA LEU A 384 9.90 -37.68 -21.90
C LEU A 384 9.85 -38.24 -20.48
N ARG A 385 9.35 -37.45 -19.53
CA ARG A 385 9.14 -37.89 -18.14
C ARG A 385 8.18 -39.09 -18.05
N GLU A 386 7.10 -39.09 -18.83
CA GLU A 386 6.17 -40.23 -18.92
C GLU A 386 6.88 -41.47 -19.50
N ALA A 387 7.69 -41.30 -20.54
CA ALA A 387 8.46 -42.40 -21.14
C ALA A 387 9.44 -43.03 -20.15
N ASP A 388 10.17 -42.20 -19.40
CA ASP A 388 11.11 -42.67 -18.38
C ASP A 388 10.40 -43.46 -17.28
N GLN A 389 9.24 -42.98 -16.82
CA GLN A 389 8.42 -43.69 -15.84
C GLN A 389 7.96 -45.07 -16.35
N LEU A 390 7.57 -45.16 -17.62
CA LEU A 390 7.17 -46.43 -18.25
C LEU A 390 8.35 -47.40 -18.37
N ILE A 391 9.53 -46.90 -18.74
CA ILE A 391 10.75 -47.69 -18.85
C ILE A 391 11.17 -48.21 -17.47
N ASP A 392 11.15 -47.37 -16.45
CA ASP A 392 11.53 -47.78 -15.10
C ASP A 392 10.53 -48.76 -14.49
N ALA A 393 9.22 -48.58 -14.75
CA ALA A 393 8.20 -49.56 -14.37
C ALA A 393 8.43 -50.92 -15.07
N GLU A 394 8.79 -50.92 -16.35
CA GLU A 394 9.09 -52.17 -17.07
C GLU A 394 10.39 -52.82 -16.61
N LYS A 395 11.46 -52.04 -16.37
CA LYS A 395 12.71 -52.55 -15.79
C LYS A 395 12.44 -53.22 -14.45
N LYS A 396 11.66 -52.58 -13.57
CA LYS A 396 11.20 -53.18 -12.31
C LYS A 396 10.43 -54.48 -12.56
N ARG A 397 9.49 -54.50 -13.51
CA ARG A 397 8.74 -55.71 -13.88
C ARG A 397 9.66 -56.84 -14.37
N ILE A 398 10.66 -56.54 -15.19
CA ILE A 398 11.65 -57.52 -15.68
C ILE A 398 12.50 -58.03 -14.52
N GLU A 399 13.01 -57.16 -13.66
CA GLU A 399 13.76 -57.54 -12.46
C GLU A 399 12.93 -58.45 -11.54
N GLU A 400 11.67 -58.10 -11.31
CA GLU A 400 10.73 -58.91 -10.52
C GLU A 400 10.41 -60.24 -11.20
N GLN A 401 10.22 -60.28 -12.53
CA GLN A 401 10.04 -61.54 -13.26
C GLN A 401 11.30 -62.41 -13.23
N THR A 402 12.51 -61.83 -13.24
CA THR A 402 13.74 -62.61 -13.10
C THR A 402 13.92 -63.12 -11.67
N LYS A 403 13.57 -62.34 -10.64
CA LYS A 403 13.50 -62.76 -9.23
C LYS A 403 12.44 -63.86 -9.05
N PHE A 404 11.27 -63.72 -9.67
CA PHE A 404 10.19 -64.69 -9.67
C PHE A 404 10.59 -65.98 -10.38
N ARG A 405 11.27 -65.94 -11.53
CA ARG A 405 11.79 -67.16 -12.19
C ARG A 405 12.85 -67.87 -11.35
N ARG A 406 13.67 -67.15 -10.57
CA ARG A 406 14.58 -67.77 -9.59
C ARG A 406 13.81 -68.40 -8.43
N MET A 407 12.81 -67.70 -7.89
CA MET A 407 11.96 -68.18 -6.81
C MET A 407 11.08 -69.36 -7.24
N VAL A 408 10.50 -69.34 -8.44
CA VAL A 408 9.72 -70.42 -9.05
C VAL A 408 10.59 -71.62 -9.38
N ARG A 409 11.86 -71.46 -9.75
CA ARG A 409 12.79 -72.61 -9.84
C ARG A 409 13.10 -73.23 -8.46
N GLN A 410 13.06 -72.44 -7.39
CA GLN A 410 13.18 -72.95 -6.00
C GLN A 410 11.86 -73.54 -5.47
N VAL A 411 10.71 -73.03 -5.92
CA VAL A 411 9.39 -73.46 -5.47
C VAL A 411 8.85 -74.64 -6.30
N ILE A 412 9.20 -74.79 -7.59
CA ILE A 412 8.80 -75.96 -8.40
C ILE A 412 9.51 -77.26 -7.95
N ALA A 413 10.61 -77.16 -7.21
CA ALA A 413 11.22 -78.31 -6.52
C ALA A 413 10.45 -78.71 -5.24
N THR A 414 9.51 -77.88 -4.78
CA THR A 414 8.84 -78.09 -3.50
C THR A 414 7.36 -77.75 -3.66
N ILE A 415 6.55 -78.80 -3.74
CA ILE A 415 5.11 -78.83 -3.42
C ILE A 415 4.19 -78.92 -4.65
N SER A 416 3.87 -80.16 -4.98
CA SER A 416 2.69 -80.54 -5.75
C SER A 416 1.44 -80.61 -4.85
N SER A 417 0.38 -79.94 -5.32
CA SER A 417 -1.05 -80.35 -5.25
C SER A 417 -1.87 -80.34 -3.93
N LEU A 418 -1.78 -79.33 -3.05
CA LEU A 418 -2.82 -79.16 -2.00
C LEU A 418 -3.18 -77.74 -1.53
N PHE A 419 -2.70 -76.67 -2.18
CA PHE A 419 -2.74 -75.33 -1.56
C PHE A 419 -3.90 -74.39 -1.94
N GLY A 420 -4.75 -74.73 -2.94
CA GLY A 420 -5.75 -73.79 -3.48
C GLY A 420 -6.83 -73.32 -2.48
N LEU A 421 -7.25 -74.17 -1.55
CA LEU A 421 -8.25 -73.83 -0.52
C LEU A 421 -7.62 -73.20 0.74
N LEU A 422 -6.36 -73.52 1.03
CA LEU A 422 -5.60 -72.94 2.14
C LEU A 422 -5.13 -71.52 1.81
N LEU A 423 -4.76 -71.26 0.54
CA LEU A 423 -4.38 -69.92 0.06
C LEU A 423 -5.55 -68.93 0.15
N ALA A 424 -6.77 -69.33 -0.20
CA ALA A 424 -7.94 -68.44 -0.14
C ALA A 424 -8.26 -67.99 1.30
N GLY A 425 -8.16 -68.90 2.28
CA GLY A 425 -8.31 -68.58 3.71
C GLY A 425 -7.19 -67.70 4.24
N ILE A 426 -5.95 -67.94 3.79
CA ILE A 426 -4.77 -67.12 4.14
C ILE A 426 -4.87 -65.72 3.54
N LEU A 427 -5.28 -65.59 2.26
CA LEU A 427 -5.44 -64.30 1.59
C LEU A 427 -6.57 -63.47 2.23
N TRP A 428 -7.67 -64.10 2.65
CA TRP A 428 -8.74 -63.43 3.40
C TRP A 428 -8.26 -62.96 4.79
N PHE A 429 -7.48 -63.79 5.49
CA PHE A 429 -6.89 -63.43 6.78
C PHE A 429 -5.90 -62.25 6.66
N PHE A 430 -5.02 -62.26 5.66
CA PHE A 430 -4.10 -61.14 5.37
C PHE A 430 -4.85 -59.88 4.96
N HIS A 431 -5.92 -60.00 4.16
CA HIS A 431 -6.77 -58.86 3.80
C HIS A 431 -7.44 -58.23 5.04
N ARG A 432 -7.94 -59.05 5.98
CA ARG A 432 -8.55 -58.57 7.24
C ARG A 432 -7.54 -57.92 8.17
N LYS A 433 -6.31 -58.45 8.24
CA LYS A 433 -5.23 -57.88 9.07
C LYS A 433 -4.65 -56.58 8.48
N ARG A 434 -4.66 -56.43 7.15
CA ARG A 434 -4.16 -55.24 6.44
C ARG A 434 -5.06 -54.02 6.59
N LYS A 435 -6.38 -54.19 6.48
CA LYS A 435 -7.34 -53.09 6.42
C LYS A 435 -7.12 -51.98 7.48
N PRO A 436 -6.92 -52.28 8.78
CA PRO A 436 -6.68 -51.22 9.77
C PRO A 436 -5.39 -50.44 9.53
N ALA A 437 -4.30 -51.11 9.12
CA ALA A 437 -3.03 -50.43 8.81
C ALA A 437 -3.16 -49.57 7.54
N MET A 438 -3.89 -50.05 6.53
CA MET A 438 -4.18 -49.29 5.31
C MET A 438 -5.02 -48.04 5.61
N ASP A 439 -6.12 -48.19 6.35
CA ASP A 439 -7.00 -47.07 6.70
C ASP A 439 -6.23 -46.02 7.52
N GLN A 440 -5.40 -46.46 8.49
CA GLN A 440 -4.53 -45.56 9.25
C GLN A 440 -3.46 -44.87 8.39
N ALA A 441 -2.82 -45.59 7.48
CA ALA A 441 -1.79 -45.03 6.61
C ALA A 441 -2.37 -44.01 5.62
N VAL A 442 -3.54 -44.30 5.04
CA VAL A 442 -4.25 -43.39 4.13
C VAL A 442 -4.70 -42.14 4.87
N GLU A 443 -5.29 -42.29 6.06
CA GLU A 443 -5.74 -41.15 6.86
C GLU A 443 -4.55 -40.29 7.32
N ASN A 444 -3.47 -40.90 7.81
CA ASN A 444 -2.28 -40.18 8.23
C ASN A 444 -1.60 -39.47 7.04
N LEU A 445 -1.47 -40.15 5.89
CA LEU A 445 -0.94 -39.52 4.67
C LEU A 445 -1.78 -38.32 4.26
N LYS A 446 -3.11 -38.45 4.25
CA LYS A 446 -4.02 -37.35 3.90
C LYS A 446 -3.89 -36.18 4.88
N GLN A 447 -3.91 -36.44 6.18
CA GLN A 447 -3.74 -35.41 7.21
C GLN A 447 -2.40 -34.67 7.07
N ARG A 448 -1.31 -35.40 6.76
CA ARG A 448 0.01 -34.79 6.57
C ARG A 448 0.15 -34.05 5.24
N GLU A 449 -0.44 -34.56 4.15
CA GLU A 449 -0.52 -33.86 2.86
C GLU A 449 -1.25 -32.51 3.02
N GLU A 450 -2.41 -32.51 3.68
CA GLU A 450 -3.16 -31.28 3.97
C GLU A 450 -2.38 -30.31 4.86
N SER A 451 -1.69 -30.83 5.88
CA SER A 451 -0.86 -30.01 6.78
C SER A 451 0.31 -29.35 6.04
N VAL A 452 1.04 -30.10 5.20
CA VAL A 452 2.17 -29.56 4.42
C VAL A 452 1.69 -28.62 3.32
N ALA A 453 0.56 -28.90 2.67
CA ALA A 453 -0.03 -28.00 1.69
C ALA A 453 -0.38 -26.64 2.31
N LYS A 454 -1.08 -26.65 3.45
CA LYS A 454 -1.45 -25.44 4.19
C LYS A 454 -0.23 -24.63 4.64
N GLU A 455 0.81 -25.29 5.15
CA GLU A 455 2.04 -24.60 5.54
C GLU A 455 2.78 -24.03 4.32
N THR A 456 2.78 -24.73 3.17
CA THR A 456 3.47 -24.20 1.99
C THR A 456 2.75 -23.00 1.37
N GLU A 457 1.42 -23.00 1.35
CA GLU A 457 0.64 -21.82 0.93
C GLU A 457 0.99 -20.59 1.78
N GLY A 458 1.16 -20.80 3.09
CA GLY A 458 1.63 -19.75 4.00
C GLY A 458 3.08 -19.30 3.75
N LEU A 459 3.92 -20.14 3.14
CA LEU A 459 5.28 -19.75 2.75
C LEU A 459 5.27 -18.85 1.53
N ASP A 460 4.43 -19.13 0.53
CA ASP A 460 4.31 -18.30 -0.67
C ASP A 460 3.94 -16.85 -0.31
N GLN A 461 3.00 -16.67 0.62
CA GLN A 461 2.65 -15.35 1.14
C GLN A 461 3.84 -14.67 1.84
N LEU A 462 4.62 -15.43 2.61
CA LEU A 462 5.78 -14.93 3.32
C LEU A 462 6.91 -14.53 2.35
N PHE A 463 7.10 -15.30 1.26
CA PHE A 463 8.01 -14.95 0.18
C PHE A 463 7.61 -13.63 -0.49
N THR A 464 6.34 -13.47 -0.85
CA THR A 464 5.85 -12.21 -1.45
C THR A 464 6.07 -11.04 -0.50
N GLN A 465 5.66 -11.16 0.77
CA GLN A 465 5.85 -10.10 1.76
C GLN A 465 7.32 -9.74 1.97
N SER A 466 8.21 -10.74 2.02
CA SER A 466 9.64 -10.49 2.17
C SER A 466 10.25 -9.85 0.91
N GLY A 467 9.80 -10.24 -0.28
CA GLY A 467 10.25 -9.67 -1.55
C GLY A 467 9.85 -8.19 -1.68
N ASP A 468 8.63 -7.86 -1.25
CA ASP A 468 8.11 -6.50 -1.27
C ASP A 468 8.81 -5.61 -0.23
N LEU A 469 8.93 -6.10 1.02
CA LEU A 469 9.48 -5.32 2.13
C LEU A 469 11.01 -5.25 2.11
N LEU A 470 11.70 -6.38 1.96
CA LEU A 470 13.16 -6.48 2.11
C LEU A 470 13.88 -6.54 0.76
N GLY A 471 13.30 -7.23 -0.22
CA GLY A 471 13.99 -7.58 -1.47
C GLY A 471 15.10 -8.62 -1.27
N SER A 472 16.15 -8.57 -2.09
CA SER A 472 17.30 -9.45 -1.95
C SER A 472 18.26 -9.01 -0.84
N ARG A 473 19.18 -9.89 -0.41
CA ARG A 473 20.23 -9.54 0.56
C ARG A 473 21.11 -8.39 0.05
N GLU A 474 21.35 -8.33 -1.25
CA GLU A 474 22.05 -7.22 -1.91
C GLU A 474 21.26 -5.94 -1.77
N ARG A 475 19.94 -5.98 -1.99
CA ARG A 475 19.06 -4.82 -1.87
C ARG A 475 18.99 -4.28 -0.44
N ILE A 476 19.05 -5.14 0.59
CA ILE A 476 19.19 -4.71 2.00
C ILE A 476 20.47 -3.88 2.20
N LYS A 477 21.59 -4.29 1.59
CA LYS A 477 22.86 -3.54 1.66
C LYS A 477 22.77 -2.23 0.89
N GLU A 478 22.15 -2.25 -0.30
CA GLU A 478 21.97 -1.07 -1.15
C GLU A 478 21.03 -0.02 -0.52
N ARG A 479 19.98 -0.45 0.18
CA ARG A 479 19.08 0.44 0.94
C ARG A 479 19.73 1.07 2.18
N GLY A 480 20.96 0.67 2.51
CA GLY A 480 21.70 1.26 3.63
C GLY A 480 21.16 0.89 5.01
N TYR A 481 20.39 -0.20 5.15
CA TYR A 481 19.93 -0.64 6.47
C TYR A 481 21.12 -0.98 7.38
N THR A 482 21.12 -0.46 8.61
CA THR A 482 22.16 -0.68 9.61
C THR A 482 21.60 -1.28 10.90
N GLY A 483 22.49 -1.65 11.84
CA GLY A 483 22.12 -2.07 13.19
C GLY A 483 21.13 -3.25 13.26
N LYS A 484 20.09 -3.08 14.08
CA LYS A 484 19.09 -4.11 14.38
C LYS A 484 18.22 -4.43 13.16
N THR A 485 17.82 -3.44 12.37
CA THR A 485 17.00 -3.64 11.16
C THR A 485 17.72 -4.49 10.12
N LYS A 486 19.02 -4.24 9.90
CA LYS A 486 19.85 -5.09 9.04
C LYS A 486 19.91 -6.52 9.55
N SER A 487 20.21 -6.70 10.84
CA SER A 487 20.29 -8.04 11.44
C SER A 487 18.97 -8.80 11.35
N LEU A 488 17.83 -8.12 11.55
CA LEU A 488 16.51 -8.72 11.42
C LEU A 488 16.19 -9.06 9.96
N GLY A 489 16.53 -8.18 9.02
CA GLY A 489 16.32 -8.40 7.58
C GLY A 489 17.14 -9.57 7.04
N GLU A 490 18.45 -9.60 7.32
CA GLU A 490 19.34 -10.71 6.93
C GLU A 490 18.93 -12.02 7.60
N GLY A 491 18.56 -11.98 8.89
CA GLY A 491 18.06 -13.14 9.63
C GLY A 491 16.76 -13.69 9.06
N THR A 492 15.80 -12.81 8.71
CA THR A 492 14.53 -13.22 8.09
C THR A 492 14.77 -13.86 6.73
N LEU A 493 15.62 -13.28 5.88
CA LEU A 493 15.96 -13.91 4.58
C LEU A 493 16.63 -15.27 4.77
N GLY A 494 17.48 -15.43 5.79
CA GLY A 494 18.03 -16.73 6.16
C GLY A 494 16.96 -17.75 6.58
N ASP A 495 16.02 -17.37 7.45
CA ASP A 495 14.92 -18.24 7.85
C ASP A 495 14.03 -18.62 6.65
N ILE A 496 13.84 -17.72 5.69
CA ILE A 496 13.08 -17.97 4.46
C ILE A 496 13.79 -18.99 3.55
N ASP A 497 15.11 -18.86 3.36
CA ASP A 497 15.92 -19.82 2.62
C ASP A 497 15.84 -21.21 3.26
N ASP A 498 15.93 -21.28 4.60
CA ASP A 498 15.81 -22.51 5.37
C ASP A 498 14.42 -23.16 5.19
N LEU A 499 13.35 -22.37 5.22
CA LEU A 499 11.99 -22.83 5.01
C LEU A 499 11.78 -23.43 3.61
N PHE A 500 12.46 -22.89 2.59
CA PHE A 500 12.42 -23.46 1.24
C PHE A 500 13.03 -24.86 1.21
N ILE A 501 14.20 -25.04 1.85
CA ILE A 501 14.89 -26.33 1.92
C ILE A 501 14.05 -27.34 2.71
N MET A 502 13.53 -26.94 3.87
CA MET A 502 12.70 -27.80 4.74
C MET A 502 11.37 -28.20 4.07
N SER A 503 10.70 -27.29 3.38
CA SER A 503 9.43 -27.58 2.69
C SER A 503 9.63 -28.54 1.51
N LYS A 504 10.72 -28.40 0.75
CA LYS A 504 11.11 -29.35 -0.30
C LYS A 504 11.31 -30.76 0.28
N GLU A 505 11.98 -30.86 1.42
CA GLU A 505 12.26 -32.14 2.06
C GLU A 505 11.01 -32.78 2.68
N ALA A 506 10.13 -31.99 3.30
CA ALA A 506 8.83 -32.47 3.79
C ALA A 506 7.99 -33.05 2.65
N ARG A 507 7.96 -32.39 1.48
CA ARG A 507 7.30 -32.91 0.26
C ARG A 507 7.94 -34.20 -0.24
N ARG A 508 9.28 -34.32 -0.19
CA ARG A 508 10.00 -35.54 -0.55
C ARG A 508 9.59 -36.72 0.33
N VAL A 509 9.54 -36.52 1.65
CA VAL A 509 9.13 -37.55 2.62
C VAL A 509 7.67 -37.97 2.41
N ILE A 510 6.77 -37.01 2.20
CA ILE A 510 5.38 -37.30 1.83
C ILE A 510 5.29 -38.08 0.52
N GLY A 511 6.08 -37.73 -0.49
CA GLY A 511 6.17 -38.47 -1.75
C GLY A 511 6.58 -39.93 -1.55
N GLN A 512 7.59 -40.19 -0.72
CA GLN A 512 8.01 -41.55 -0.36
C GLN A 512 6.92 -42.31 0.40
N ALA A 513 6.27 -41.67 1.37
CA ALA A 513 5.16 -42.27 2.10
C ALA A 513 3.96 -42.58 1.19
N LYS A 514 3.70 -41.71 0.20
CA LYS A 514 2.67 -41.89 -0.83
C LYS A 514 2.98 -43.04 -1.76
N GLU A 515 4.22 -43.22 -2.18
CA GLU A 515 4.63 -44.38 -2.99
C GLU A 515 4.48 -45.71 -2.22
N LEU A 516 4.60 -45.70 -0.89
CA LEU A 516 4.33 -46.88 -0.06
C LEU A 516 2.83 -47.20 0.05
N VAL A 517 1.96 -46.18 0.11
CA VAL A 517 0.50 -46.36 0.19
C VAL A 517 -0.11 -46.65 -1.19
N TYR A 518 0.36 -45.94 -2.21
CA TYR A 518 -0.11 -45.97 -3.60
C TYR A 518 1.06 -46.25 -4.54
N PRO A 519 1.63 -47.46 -4.54
CA PRO A 519 2.78 -47.75 -5.36
C PRO A 519 2.43 -47.63 -6.86
N PRO A 520 3.31 -47.06 -7.69
CA PRO A 520 3.03 -46.86 -9.10
C PRO A 520 2.97 -48.19 -9.89
N GLY A 521 3.78 -49.19 -9.51
CA GLY A 521 3.88 -50.46 -10.23
C GLY A 521 2.83 -51.50 -9.86
N VAL A 522 2.49 -52.36 -10.83
CA VAL A 522 1.40 -53.34 -10.75
C VAL A 522 1.71 -54.45 -9.73
N TRP A 523 2.98 -54.82 -9.57
CA TRP A 523 3.40 -55.85 -8.61
C TRP A 523 3.46 -55.34 -7.19
N GLU A 524 3.94 -54.12 -6.98
CA GLU A 524 3.88 -53.50 -5.67
C GLU A 524 2.41 -53.30 -5.25
N LYS A 525 1.48 -52.97 -6.16
CA LYS A 525 0.03 -52.97 -5.87
C LYS A 525 -0.49 -54.35 -5.45
N ILE A 526 -0.01 -55.43 -6.09
CA ILE A 526 -0.35 -56.80 -5.70
C ILE A 526 0.21 -57.12 -4.31
N ILE A 527 1.47 -56.79 -4.02
CA ILE A 527 2.08 -56.99 -2.69
C ILE A 527 1.35 -56.16 -1.63
N ASN A 528 1.02 -54.90 -1.94
CA ASN A 528 0.25 -54.02 -1.07
C ASN A 528 -1.19 -54.51 -0.85
N ASN A 529 -1.72 -55.32 -1.78
CA ASN A 529 -3.01 -55.98 -1.59
C ASN A 529 -2.99 -57.09 -0.53
N PHE A 530 -1.81 -57.62 -0.19
CA PHE A 530 -1.68 -58.77 0.70
C PHE A 530 -0.75 -58.54 1.91
N SER A 531 -0.04 -57.41 1.99
CA SER A 531 0.87 -57.08 3.09
C SER A 531 0.47 -55.80 3.81
N ALA A 532 0.56 -55.81 5.15
CA ALA A 532 0.45 -54.60 5.97
C ALA A 532 1.76 -53.80 6.02
N GLY A 533 2.89 -54.42 5.65
CA GLY A 533 4.23 -53.86 5.82
C GLY A 533 4.47 -52.49 5.18
N PRO A 534 4.06 -52.24 3.92
CA PRO A 534 4.23 -50.92 3.31
C PRO A 534 3.41 -49.82 4.00
N TYR A 535 2.18 -50.14 4.45
CA TYR A 535 1.35 -49.21 5.23
C TYR A 535 1.96 -48.92 6.60
N GLU A 536 2.45 -49.94 7.31
CA GLU A 536 3.17 -49.77 8.58
C GLU A 536 4.48 -48.99 8.43
N GLU A 537 5.17 -49.13 7.29
CA GLU A 537 6.37 -48.35 6.99
C GLU A 537 6.01 -46.89 6.65
N SER A 538 4.92 -46.64 5.92
CA SER A 538 4.40 -45.30 5.66
C SER A 538 4.00 -44.59 6.96
N ILE A 539 3.25 -45.27 7.83
CA ILE A 539 2.90 -44.76 9.17
C ILE A 539 4.17 -44.46 9.96
N ARG A 540 5.17 -45.35 9.94
CA ARG A 540 6.45 -45.13 10.62
C ARG A 540 7.18 -43.90 10.07
N GLN A 541 7.27 -43.72 8.76
CA GLN A 541 7.92 -42.55 8.15
C GLN A 541 7.24 -41.23 8.54
N LEU A 542 5.91 -41.22 8.66
CA LEU A 542 5.12 -40.01 8.97
C LEU A 542 4.90 -39.76 10.47
N SER A 543 5.10 -40.76 11.34
CA SER A 543 4.67 -40.69 12.76
C SER A 543 5.77 -40.97 13.78
N GLY A 544 7.05 -41.04 13.39
CA GLY A 544 8.14 -41.11 14.37
C GLY A 544 9.38 -41.91 14.00
N LYS A 545 9.50 -42.45 12.78
CA LYS A 545 10.77 -43.04 12.35
C LYS A 545 11.81 -41.92 12.20
N PRO A 546 13.00 -42.08 12.78
CA PRO A 546 14.11 -41.18 12.52
C PRO A 546 14.47 -41.22 11.03
N LEU A 547 14.32 -40.10 10.35
CA LEU A 547 14.72 -39.88 8.97
C LEU A 547 16.15 -39.37 8.95
N LYS A 548 16.93 -39.89 8.00
CA LYS A 548 18.35 -39.57 7.84
C LYS A 548 18.50 -38.51 6.76
N PHE A 549 19.04 -37.35 7.14
CA PHE A 549 19.33 -36.25 6.23
C PHE A 549 20.83 -36.11 6.08
N ASN A 550 21.30 -36.15 4.84
CA ASN A 550 22.71 -35.98 4.53
C ASN A 550 23.03 -34.50 4.22
N LYS A 551 24.30 -34.13 4.27
CA LYS A 551 24.78 -32.76 3.97
C LYS A 551 24.29 -32.21 2.62
N SER A 552 24.12 -33.06 1.60
CA SER A 552 23.60 -32.66 0.29
C SER A 552 22.14 -32.19 0.28
N THR A 553 21.36 -32.52 1.31
CA THR A 553 19.96 -32.03 1.44
C THR A 553 19.89 -30.61 2.03
N GLY A 554 20.97 -30.07 2.59
CA GLY A 554 20.99 -28.76 3.26
C GLY A 554 20.39 -28.76 4.68
N ILE A 555 19.58 -29.77 5.04
CA ILE A 555 18.95 -29.92 6.36
C ILE A 555 19.96 -29.93 7.52
N PRO A 556 21.14 -30.58 7.44
CA PRO A 556 22.09 -30.56 8.56
C PRO A 556 22.55 -29.17 8.99
N THR A 557 22.68 -28.24 8.04
CA THR A 557 23.06 -26.85 8.33
C THR A 557 21.95 -26.13 9.11
N ILE A 558 20.69 -26.39 8.75
CA ILE A 558 19.49 -25.81 9.36
C ILE A 558 19.21 -26.43 10.73
N ALA A 559 19.40 -27.75 10.83
CA ALA A 559 19.14 -28.54 12.02
C ALA A 559 20.15 -28.26 13.16
N MET A 560 21.24 -27.54 12.91
CA MET A 560 22.18 -27.13 13.96
C MET A 560 21.50 -26.33 15.08
N GLU A 561 20.53 -25.49 14.74
CA GLU A 561 19.78 -24.70 15.72
C GLU A 561 18.96 -25.63 16.64
N ILE A 562 18.27 -26.60 16.05
CA ILE A 562 17.45 -27.60 16.74
C ILE A 562 18.31 -28.56 17.57
N LEU A 563 19.47 -28.96 17.05
CA LEU A 563 20.42 -29.82 17.74
C LEU A 563 21.07 -29.11 18.93
N ARG A 564 21.31 -27.79 18.84
CA ARG A 564 21.80 -26.98 19.97
C ARG A 564 20.74 -26.82 21.04
N GLU A 565 19.49 -26.56 20.67
CA GLU A 565 18.37 -26.50 21.62
C GLU A 565 18.17 -27.84 22.33
N ARG A 566 18.19 -28.95 21.58
CA ARG A 566 18.13 -30.29 22.16
C ARG A 566 19.30 -30.58 23.11
N ALA A 567 20.52 -30.23 22.72
CA ALA A 567 21.70 -30.43 23.55
C ALA A 567 21.62 -29.63 24.87
N LEU A 568 21.05 -28.42 24.82
CA LEU A 568 20.78 -27.61 26.02
C LEU A 568 19.72 -28.27 26.92
N GLU A 569 18.67 -28.86 26.35
CA GLU A 569 17.62 -29.57 27.10
C GLU A 569 18.08 -30.90 27.70
N THR A 570 18.95 -31.64 26.98
CA THR A 570 19.47 -32.94 27.42
C THR A 570 20.75 -32.85 28.25
N GLY A 571 21.37 -31.67 28.31
CA GLY A 571 22.65 -31.44 28.99
C GLY A 571 23.87 -31.99 28.22
N GLU A 572 23.71 -32.28 26.93
CA GLU A 572 24.79 -32.72 26.05
C GLU A 572 25.59 -31.52 25.50
N GLU A 573 26.85 -31.74 25.12
CA GLU A 573 27.68 -30.68 24.57
C GLU A 573 27.20 -30.34 23.14
N PRO A 574 26.84 -29.08 22.84
CA PRO A 574 26.30 -28.72 21.54
C PRO A 574 27.34 -28.94 20.44
N PRO A 575 26.96 -29.52 19.28
CA PRO A 575 27.88 -29.76 18.19
C PRO A 575 28.50 -28.44 17.69
N LYS A 576 29.83 -28.44 17.55
CA LYS A 576 30.62 -27.27 17.09
C LYS A 576 30.70 -27.16 15.57
N GLU A 577 30.51 -28.28 14.87
CA GLU A 577 30.55 -28.38 13.40
C GLU A 577 29.27 -29.02 12.86
N VAL A 578 28.92 -28.72 11.60
CA VAL A 578 27.74 -29.27 10.93
C VAL A 578 27.94 -30.78 10.71
N PRO A 579 27.09 -31.65 11.27
CA PRO A 579 27.21 -33.09 11.07
C PRO A 579 26.99 -33.47 9.61
N ASP A 580 27.70 -34.47 9.11
CA ASP A 580 27.49 -34.98 7.75
C ASP A 580 26.12 -35.68 7.59
N GLU A 581 25.56 -36.18 8.70
CA GLU A 581 24.25 -36.82 8.78
C GLU A 581 23.50 -36.35 10.03
N VAL A 582 22.24 -35.95 9.86
CA VAL A 582 21.34 -35.58 10.96
C VAL A 582 20.11 -36.48 10.93
N VAL A 583 19.70 -36.91 12.12
CA VAL A 583 18.59 -37.84 12.30
C VAL A 583 17.44 -37.10 12.99
N MET A 584 16.33 -36.92 12.27
CA MET A 584 15.14 -36.23 12.78
C MET A 584 13.85 -36.92 12.35
N THR A 585 12.80 -36.81 13.15
CA THR A 585 11.46 -37.27 12.76
C THR A 585 10.77 -36.26 11.85
N PHE A 586 9.73 -36.70 11.13
CA PHE A 586 8.92 -35.79 10.31
C PHE A 586 8.28 -34.68 11.16
N ASP A 587 7.82 -35.01 12.36
CA ASP A 587 7.21 -34.04 13.29
C ASP A 587 8.19 -32.95 13.73
N GLU A 588 9.45 -33.31 13.98
CA GLU A 588 10.49 -32.34 14.36
C GLU A 588 10.78 -31.34 13.24
N ILE A 589 10.82 -31.82 11.99
CA ILE A 589 11.01 -30.94 10.82
C ILE A 589 9.80 -30.04 10.63
N PHE A 590 8.60 -30.61 10.77
CA PHE A 590 7.37 -29.87 10.60
C PHE A 590 7.20 -28.78 11.67
N GLN A 591 7.52 -29.10 12.93
CA GLN A 591 7.56 -28.11 14.02
C GLN A 591 8.60 -27.02 13.76
N ALA A 592 9.78 -27.38 13.22
CA ALA A 592 10.78 -26.40 12.86
C ALA A 592 10.32 -25.46 11.73
N ILE A 593 9.61 -25.98 10.72
CA ILE A 593 8.98 -25.16 9.67
C ILE A 593 7.99 -24.17 10.30
N GLN A 594 7.11 -24.64 11.19
CA GLN A 594 6.15 -23.76 11.86
C GLN A 594 6.83 -22.69 12.72
N GLY A 595 7.86 -23.07 13.47
CA GLY A 595 8.65 -22.16 14.30
C GLY A 595 9.34 -21.08 13.48
N LYS A 596 10.11 -21.47 12.45
CA LYS A 596 10.81 -20.53 11.56
C LYS A 596 9.83 -19.62 10.80
N ARG A 597 8.71 -20.16 10.29
CA ARG A 597 7.69 -19.36 9.63
C ARG A 597 7.10 -18.30 10.57
N LYS A 598 6.79 -18.68 11.81
CA LYS A 598 6.28 -17.75 12.82
C LYS A 598 7.30 -16.65 13.12
N ARG A 599 8.56 -17.00 13.37
CA ARG A 599 9.64 -16.04 13.62
C ARG A 599 9.85 -15.09 12.45
N ALA A 600 9.89 -15.60 11.22
CA ALA A 600 10.05 -14.79 10.02
C ALA A 600 8.85 -13.84 9.82
N SER A 601 7.62 -14.31 10.03
CA SER A 601 6.42 -13.46 9.94
C SER A 601 6.38 -12.38 11.02
N GLU A 602 6.72 -12.71 12.27
CA GLU A 602 6.80 -11.73 13.36
C GLU A 602 7.89 -10.69 13.10
N THR A 603 9.04 -11.12 12.57
CA THR A 603 10.14 -10.21 12.23
C THR A 603 9.77 -9.30 11.07
N LEU A 604 9.12 -9.81 10.03
CA LEU A 604 8.60 -8.99 8.93
C LEU A 604 7.60 -7.94 9.43
N LYS A 605 6.71 -8.27 10.36
CA LYS A 605 5.79 -7.30 10.97
C LYS A 605 6.52 -6.22 11.77
N VAL A 606 7.57 -6.59 12.51
CA VAL A 606 8.40 -5.61 13.23
C VAL A 606 9.12 -4.69 12.25
N ILE A 607 9.64 -5.22 11.15
CA ILE A 607 10.31 -4.42 10.12
C ILE A 607 9.29 -3.50 9.42
N ASP A 608 8.14 -4.03 9.01
CA ASP A 608 7.07 -3.25 8.38
C ASP A 608 6.57 -2.11 9.28
N TYR A 609 6.29 -2.42 10.55
CA TYR A 609 5.93 -1.41 11.56
C TYR A 609 7.06 -0.40 11.78
N SER A 610 8.32 -0.82 11.77
CA SER A 610 9.43 0.13 11.89
C SER A 610 9.57 1.01 10.65
N LEU A 611 9.36 0.49 9.44
CA LEU A 611 9.50 1.26 8.20
C LEU A 611 8.34 2.24 8.01
N THR A 612 7.13 1.86 8.40
CA THR A 612 5.94 2.72 8.31
C THR A 612 5.82 3.66 9.51
N GLY A 613 6.06 3.14 10.72
CA GLY A 613 5.94 3.89 11.97
C GLY A 613 7.11 4.83 12.26
N VAL A 614 8.32 4.60 11.73
CA VAL A 614 9.44 5.54 11.93
C VAL A 614 9.11 6.92 11.38
N ASN A 615 8.42 7.03 10.24
CA ASN A 615 8.01 8.36 9.74
C ASN A 615 7.05 9.06 10.71
N ASP A 616 6.05 8.35 11.21
CA ASP A 616 5.09 8.89 12.19
C ASP A 616 5.77 9.28 13.51
N GLU A 617 6.74 8.49 13.97
CA GLU A 617 7.48 8.73 15.20
C GLU A 617 8.51 9.85 15.04
N LEU A 618 9.12 9.98 13.86
CA LEU A 618 10.05 11.05 13.51
C LEU A 618 9.30 12.39 13.38
N ASP A 619 8.12 12.39 12.75
CA ASP A 619 7.20 13.54 12.72
C ASP A 619 6.76 13.95 14.12
N ARG A 620 6.44 12.97 14.97
CA ARG A 620 6.11 13.22 16.38
C ARG A 620 7.29 13.78 17.15
N CYS A 621 8.48 13.21 17.01
CA CYS A 621 9.69 13.68 17.66
C CYS A 621 10.02 15.11 17.22
N GLN A 622 9.96 15.39 15.92
CA GLN A 622 10.16 16.73 15.36
C GLN A 622 9.12 17.72 15.89
N SER A 623 7.86 17.31 16.02
CA SER A 623 6.80 18.12 16.64
C SER A 623 7.09 18.42 18.12
N GLU A 624 7.54 17.42 18.89
CA GLU A 624 7.90 17.59 20.30
C GLU A 624 9.15 18.47 20.47
N LEU A 625 10.15 18.31 19.61
CA LEU A 625 11.35 19.14 19.57
C LEU A 625 11.01 20.60 19.25
N GLN A 626 10.14 20.83 18.27
CA GLN A 626 9.63 22.17 17.95
C GLN A 626 8.86 22.78 19.12
N LYS A 627 8.07 21.99 19.86
CA LYS A 627 7.40 22.45 21.09
C LYS A 627 8.41 22.84 22.17
N MET A 628 9.48 22.06 22.35
CA MET A 628 10.54 22.40 23.31
C MET A 628 11.28 23.68 22.92
N VAL A 629 11.65 23.85 21.65
CA VAL A 629 12.26 25.10 21.12
C VAL A 629 11.34 26.30 21.38
N ASN A 630 10.04 26.14 21.13
CA ASN A 630 9.07 27.20 21.37
C ASN A 630 8.89 27.52 22.87
N GLN A 631 8.98 26.51 23.74
CA GLN A 631 8.96 26.70 25.19
C GLN A 631 10.23 27.39 25.69
N GLU A 632 11.40 27.02 25.16
CA GLU A 632 12.67 27.70 25.45
C GLU A 632 12.61 29.17 25.03
N ARG A 633 12.13 29.46 23.82
CA ARG A 633 11.94 30.84 23.36
C ARG A 633 11.01 31.64 24.28
N ARG A 634 9.92 31.03 24.73
CA ARG A 634 9.03 31.66 25.72
C ARG A 634 9.72 31.89 27.06
N LEU A 635 10.53 30.93 27.52
CA LEU A 635 11.27 31.06 28.78
C LEU A 635 12.37 32.12 28.68
N SER A 636 13.04 32.26 27.54
CA SER A 636 14.06 33.29 27.31
C SER A 636 13.45 34.69 27.16
N GLU A 637 12.28 34.80 26.52
CA GLU A 637 11.47 36.03 26.48
C GLU A 637 11.02 36.44 27.91
N LEU A 638 10.62 35.48 28.75
CA LEU A 638 10.24 35.73 30.15
C LEU A 638 11.44 35.99 31.08
N ALA A 639 12.64 35.51 30.72
CA ALA A 639 13.87 35.70 31.50
C ALA A 639 14.51 37.08 31.29
N GLN A 640 13.98 37.94 30.40
CA GLN A 640 14.45 39.31 30.20
C GLN A 640 14.34 40.20 31.46
N ASP A 641 13.60 39.76 32.48
CA ASP A 641 13.49 40.45 33.77
C ASP A 641 14.71 40.24 34.71
N ASN A 642 15.80 39.58 34.28
CA ASN A 642 17.03 39.36 35.06
C ASN A 642 16.88 38.58 36.40
N PHE A 643 15.68 38.12 36.75
CA PHE A 643 15.44 37.45 38.04
C PHE A 643 15.80 35.96 38.06
N PHE A 644 15.84 35.28 36.91
CA PHE A 644 16.20 33.86 36.79
C PHE A 644 17.08 33.62 35.56
N PRO A 645 18.41 33.38 35.72
CA PRO A 645 19.22 32.91 34.63
C PRO A 645 18.83 31.45 34.34
N VAL A 646 18.06 31.24 33.25
CA VAL A 646 17.78 29.89 32.75
C VAL A 646 19.06 29.40 32.08
N PRO A 647 19.74 28.36 32.60
CA PRO A 647 20.97 27.85 31.99
C PRO A 647 20.65 27.34 30.57
N SER A 648 21.55 27.59 29.61
CA SER A 648 21.45 27.16 28.20
C SER A 648 21.60 25.65 28.01
N TYR A 649 20.99 24.85 28.89
CA TYR A 649 21.00 23.40 28.85
C TYR A 649 20.53 22.85 27.49
N PHE A 650 19.68 23.60 26.79
CA PHE A 650 19.12 23.24 25.50
C PHE A 650 20.00 23.65 24.30
N GLU A 651 20.90 24.65 24.41
CA GLU A 651 21.86 24.98 23.34
C GLU A 651 22.85 23.83 23.05
N ALA A 652 23.14 23.00 24.06
CA ALA A 652 23.99 21.82 23.89
C ALA A 652 23.21 20.57 23.48
N LEU A 653 21.99 20.39 24.01
CA LEU A 653 21.16 19.19 23.80
C LEU A 653 20.42 19.20 22.47
N ILE A 654 19.90 20.36 22.02
CA ILE A 654 19.12 20.44 20.78
C ILE A 654 19.96 20.08 19.54
N PRO A 655 21.18 20.62 19.35
CA PRO A 655 22.02 20.23 18.21
C PRO A 655 22.46 18.76 18.28
N SER A 656 22.67 18.23 19.49
CA SER A 656 23.00 16.81 19.70
C SER A 656 21.82 15.91 19.29
N ILE A 657 20.60 16.22 19.73
CA ILE A 657 19.40 15.45 19.39
C ILE A 657 19.06 15.61 17.91
N GLN A 658 19.26 16.79 17.31
CA GLN A 658 19.08 17.02 15.88
C GLN A 658 20.10 16.24 15.03
N LYS A 659 21.33 16.11 15.52
CA LYS A 659 22.36 15.30 14.89
C LYS A 659 22.02 13.81 15.00
N ASP A 660 21.59 13.35 16.17
CA ASP A 660 21.16 11.97 16.40
C ASP A 660 19.87 11.61 15.62
N LEU A 661 19.03 12.58 15.27
CA LEU A 661 17.86 12.43 14.39
C LEU A 661 18.22 12.38 12.91
N ALA A 662 19.40 12.88 12.53
CA ALA A 662 19.87 12.94 11.15
C ALA A 662 20.77 11.74 10.77
N GLU A 663 21.28 11.02 11.77
CA GLU A 663 22.00 9.74 11.64
C GLU A 663 21.02 8.56 11.72
#